data_AF-A0A6S7AH60-F1
#
_entry.id   AF-A0A6S7AH60-F1
#
_cell.length_a   1.000
_cell.length_b   1.000
_cell.length_c   1.000
_cell.angle_alpha   90.00
_cell.angle_beta   90.00
_cell.angle_gamma   90.00
#
_symmetry.space_group_name_H-M   'P 1'
#
loop_
_entity.id
_entity.type
_entity.pdbx_description
1 polymer ?
#
loop_
_entity_poly.entity_id
_entity_poly.type
_entity_poly.pdbx_seq_one_letter_code
_entity_poly.pdbx_strand_id
1 'polypeptide(L)'
;MQNIVEGFKSQYAREQESELSLEEYLSLAKRDPMAYASPAERMLAAIGDPEIVDTRNDPRLSRLFSNRTIRRYPAFQEFYGMEDVIGQIVAFFKHAAQGLEERKQILYLLGPVGGGKSSIAERLKALMESFPIYALKGSPVNESPLGLFHPERFGDMLEKEYGIPKRYLTGIMSPWAVKRLKEFDGDISKFRVVRLNPSVLRQIAIAKTEPGDENNQDISSLVGKVDIRKLDRHSQDDPDAYSYSGGLCLANQGLLEFVEMFKAPIKMLHPLLTATQEGNFKGTEGFSAIPFNGTILAHSNESEWQTFRNNKHNEAFLDRIYIVKVPYCLQVSEEVRIYEKLLHHSSLSEAPCAPGTLDMMAQFSVLTRLKEPENSSIYSKLRVYDGESLKDVDPKAKALQEYKDYAGTDEGMTGVSTRFAYKILSSVFNYDQTEVAANPVHLMYVLEQRIGREDYPDEIRRRYLEFIKGFLAPRYAEFIGKEIQTAYLESYSEYGQNIFDRYVTFADCWIQDEEFRDPETGESFDRSALNDELEKIEKPAGIANPKDFRNEIVNFVLRARANNSGRNPNWTSYEKLREVIEKKMFSNTEDLLPVISFNAKASAEDKTKHQSFVDRMVEKGYTEKQVRLLCEWYLRVRKSS
;
A
#
# COMPACT_ATOMS: atom_id res chain seq x y z
N MET A 1 23.75 23.19 6.70
CA MET A 1 24.61 22.35 7.56
C MET A 1 24.47 22.70 9.05
N GLN A 2 24.51 23.97 9.47
CA GLN A 2 24.33 24.37 10.87
C GLN A 2 23.01 23.88 11.50
N ASN A 3 21.85 24.10 10.87
CA ASN A 3 20.56 23.59 11.38
C ASN A 3 20.50 22.06 11.52
N ILE A 4 21.20 21.33 10.64
CA ILE A 4 21.29 19.86 10.70
C ILE A 4 22.12 19.45 11.93
N VAL A 5 23.29 20.07 12.12
CA VAL A 5 24.18 19.80 13.25
C VAL A 5 23.53 20.18 14.58
N GLU A 6 22.80 21.29 14.64
CA GLU A 6 22.02 21.68 15.82
C GLU A 6 20.88 20.70 16.11
N GLY A 7 20.20 20.22 15.07
CA GLY A 7 19.22 19.14 15.16
C GLY A 7 19.82 17.89 15.82
N PHE A 8 20.95 17.39 15.31
CA PHE A 8 21.66 16.24 15.89
C PHE A 8 22.09 16.46 17.34
N LYS A 9 22.62 17.65 17.68
CA LYS A 9 22.98 17.97 19.07
C LYS A 9 21.77 17.96 20.00
N SER A 10 20.65 18.52 19.56
CA SER A 10 19.42 18.55 20.36
C SER A 10 18.82 17.16 20.56
N GLN A 11 18.86 16.31 19.53
CA GLN A 11 18.44 14.91 19.61
C GLN A 11 19.35 14.12 20.55
N TYR A 12 20.67 14.24 20.38
CA TYR A 12 21.64 13.57 21.24
C TYR A 12 21.50 13.99 22.72
N ALA A 13 21.25 15.28 22.99
CA ALA A 13 21.00 15.78 24.34
C ALA A 13 19.70 15.21 24.95
N ARG A 14 18.65 15.00 24.14
CA ARG A 14 17.41 14.31 24.59
C ARG A 14 17.60 12.81 24.81
N GLU A 15 18.60 12.22 24.17
CA GLU A 15 18.98 10.81 24.29
C GLU A 15 20.04 10.55 25.37
N GLN A 16 20.52 11.59 26.05
CA GLN A 16 21.43 11.41 27.18
C GLN A 16 20.72 10.72 28.34
N GLU A 17 21.42 9.75 28.90
CA GLU A 17 21.01 9.01 30.07
C GLU A 17 20.88 9.97 31.27
N SER A 18 19.67 10.14 31.78
CA SER A 18 19.44 10.82 33.06
C SER A 18 19.41 9.78 34.17
N GLU A 19 20.29 9.94 35.16
CA GLU A 19 20.33 9.10 36.35
C GLU A 19 19.44 9.67 37.46
N LEU A 20 18.74 8.78 38.14
CA LEU A 20 17.82 9.06 39.25
C LEU A 20 18.15 8.12 40.42
N SER A 21 17.90 8.57 41.64
CA SER A 21 17.72 7.66 42.78
C SER A 21 16.44 6.85 42.62
N LEU A 22 16.31 5.74 43.37
CA LEU A 22 15.07 4.96 43.39
C LEU A 22 13.88 5.80 43.90
N GLU A 23 14.10 6.69 44.86
CA GLU A 23 13.09 7.59 45.41
C GLU A 23 12.65 8.67 44.40
N GLU A 24 13.60 9.23 43.66
CA GLU A 24 13.32 10.17 42.57
C GLU A 24 12.50 9.49 41.46
N TYR A 25 12.84 8.25 41.12
CA TYR A 25 12.05 7.44 40.17
C TYR A 25 10.61 7.20 40.66
N LEU A 26 10.42 6.78 41.91
CA LEU A 26 9.07 6.56 42.46
C LEU A 26 8.27 7.88 42.52
N SER A 27 8.93 8.99 42.86
CA SER A 27 8.32 10.32 42.83
C SER A 27 7.94 10.77 41.41
N LEU A 28 8.73 10.40 40.41
CA LEU A 28 8.43 10.62 39.00
C LEU A 28 7.24 9.76 38.56
N ALA A 29 7.25 8.46 38.90
CA ALA A 29 6.16 7.53 38.62
C ALA A 29 4.82 8.02 39.18
N LYS A 30 4.83 8.64 40.36
CA LYS A 30 3.63 9.27 40.95
C LYS A 30 3.04 10.41 40.11
N ARG A 31 3.88 11.13 39.36
CA ARG A 31 3.48 12.30 38.54
C ARG A 31 3.20 11.93 37.09
N ASP A 32 3.94 10.97 36.56
CA ASP A 32 3.90 10.57 35.16
C ASP A 32 3.76 9.04 35.05
N PRO A 33 2.56 8.54 34.71
CA PRO A 33 2.33 7.12 34.45
C PRO A 33 3.22 6.53 33.35
N MET A 34 3.73 7.34 32.42
CA MET A 34 4.64 6.85 31.38
C MET A 34 6.01 6.40 31.92
N ALA A 35 6.36 6.76 33.17
CA ALA A 35 7.58 6.29 33.81
C ALA A 35 7.54 4.79 34.18
N TYR A 36 6.36 4.20 34.29
CA TYR A 36 6.17 2.76 34.52
C TYR A 36 5.28 2.08 33.47
N ALA A 37 4.92 2.80 32.41
CA ALA A 37 4.09 2.28 31.34
C ALA A 37 4.73 1.03 30.70
N SER A 38 3.90 0.02 30.48
CA SER A 38 4.24 -1.20 29.75
C SER A 38 4.60 -0.90 28.29
N PRO A 39 5.29 -1.81 27.59
CA PRO A 39 5.57 -1.65 26.16
C PRO A 39 4.30 -1.43 25.33
N ALA A 40 3.20 -2.10 25.69
CA ALA A 40 1.93 -1.96 25.00
C ALA A 40 1.31 -0.56 25.16
N GLU A 41 1.35 0.01 26.37
CA GLU A 41 0.87 1.37 26.62
C GLU A 41 1.71 2.41 25.87
N ARG A 42 3.05 2.25 25.88
CA ARG A 42 3.94 3.15 25.14
C ARG A 42 3.75 3.02 23.63
N MET A 43 3.49 1.81 23.14
CA MET A 43 3.15 1.59 21.74
C MET A 43 1.85 2.31 21.36
N LEU A 44 0.79 2.22 22.17
CA LEU A 44 -0.46 2.93 21.89
C LEU A 44 -0.28 4.45 21.92
N ALA A 45 0.47 4.96 22.89
CA ALA A 45 0.81 6.38 22.94
C ALA A 45 1.59 6.82 21.69
N ALA A 46 2.46 5.97 21.14
CA ALA A 46 3.23 6.26 19.93
C ALA A 46 2.39 6.17 18.65
N ILE A 47 1.45 5.22 18.60
CA ILE A 47 0.49 5.09 17.49
C ILE A 47 -0.44 6.31 17.44
N GLY A 48 -0.84 6.82 18.62
CA GLY A 48 -1.70 7.98 18.76
C GLY A 48 -3.18 7.69 18.49
N ASP A 49 -3.98 8.75 18.51
CA ASP A 49 -5.42 8.66 18.31
C ASP A 49 -5.78 8.43 16.83
N PRO A 50 -6.83 7.64 16.55
CA PRO A 50 -7.30 7.44 15.20
C PRO A 50 -8.09 8.66 14.69
N GLU A 51 -7.89 8.96 13.41
CA GLU A 51 -8.80 9.77 12.62
C GLU A 51 -10.05 8.94 12.28
N ILE A 52 -11.22 9.46 12.66
CA ILE A 52 -12.50 8.83 12.34
C ILE A 52 -12.94 9.30 10.97
N VAL A 53 -12.94 8.39 10.00
CA VAL A 53 -13.39 8.67 8.64
C VAL A 53 -14.82 8.18 8.46
N ASP A 54 -15.73 9.12 8.20
CA ASP A 54 -17.11 8.82 7.82
C ASP A 54 -17.17 8.47 6.33
N THR A 55 -17.30 7.18 6.05
CA THR A 55 -17.26 6.66 4.68
C THR A 55 -18.50 7.01 3.87
N ARG A 56 -19.58 7.53 4.49
CA ARG A 56 -20.80 7.95 3.78
C ARG A 56 -20.58 9.13 2.83
N ASN A 57 -19.60 9.98 3.15
CA ASN A 57 -19.31 11.19 2.38
C ASN A 57 -18.50 10.90 1.11
N ASP A 58 -17.89 9.72 1.02
CA ASP A 58 -17.09 9.29 -0.13
C ASP A 58 -17.77 8.09 -0.81
N PRO A 59 -18.25 8.22 -2.06
CA PRO A 59 -18.95 7.14 -2.76
C PRO A 59 -18.15 5.84 -2.90
N ARG A 60 -16.81 5.92 -3.01
CA ARG A 60 -15.92 4.75 -3.10
C ARG A 60 -15.82 4.09 -1.73
N LEU A 61 -15.45 4.85 -0.69
CA LEU A 61 -15.32 4.31 0.67
C LEU A 61 -16.65 3.80 1.22
N SER A 62 -17.76 4.46 0.90
CA SER A 62 -19.13 4.06 1.25
C SER A 62 -19.41 2.61 0.83
N ARG A 63 -19.01 2.25 -0.40
CA ARG A 63 -19.18 0.90 -0.95
C ARG A 63 -18.19 -0.10 -0.36
N LEU A 64 -16.94 0.31 -0.15
CA LEU A 64 -15.90 -0.55 0.40
C LEU A 64 -16.17 -0.95 1.87
N PHE A 65 -16.71 -0.02 2.65
CA PHE A 65 -16.91 -0.18 4.09
C PHE A 65 -18.38 -0.22 4.51
N SER A 66 -19.31 -0.33 3.57
CA SER A 66 -20.75 -0.39 3.83
C SER A 66 -21.24 0.75 4.74
N ASN A 67 -20.83 1.99 4.45
CA ASN A 67 -21.16 3.20 5.23
C ASN A 67 -20.70 3.18 6.70
N ARG A 68 -19.79 2.29 7.09
CA ARG A 68 -19.25 2.23 8.45
C ARG A 68 -18.21 3.33 8.65
N THR A 69 -18.13 3.86 9.87
CA THR A 69 -17.01 4.70 10.29
C THR A 69 -15.76 3.84 10.44
N ILE A 70 -14.67 4.21 9.78
CA ILE A 70 -13.38 3.53 9.89
C ILE A 70 -12.41 4.37 10.72
N ARG A 71 -11.46 3.70 11.36
CA ARG A 71 -10.37 4.33 12.11
C ARG A 71 -9.10 4.27 11.28
N ARG A 72 -8.55 5.43 10.93
CA ARG A 72 -7.24 5.54 10.29
C ARG A 72 -6.24 6.07 11.30
N TYR A 73 -5.11 5.41 11.42
CA TYR A 73 -4.05 5.81 12.34
C TYR A 73 -2.96 6.52 11.54
N PRO A 74 -2.69 7.82 11.79
CA PRO A 74 -1.66 8.58 11.07
C PRO A 74 -0.28 7.94 11.15
N ALA A 75 0.01 7.25 12.26
CA ALA A 75 1.21 6.45 12.42
C ALA A 75 1.39 5.38 11.32
N PHE A 76 0.35 4.98 10.61
CA PHE A 76 0.40 3.98 9.53
C PHE A 76 -0.06 4.53 8.18
N GLN A 77 -0.03 5.85 7.97
CA GLN A 77 -0.47 6.50 6.72
C GLN A 77 0.22 5.97 5.45
N GLU A 78 1.40 5.37 5.61
CA GLU A 78 2.20 4.86 4.51
C GLU A 78 1.86 3.42 4.08
N PHE A 79 0.83 2.82 4.71
CA PHE A 79 0.33 1.47 4.45
C PHE A 79 -1.04 1.55 3.77
N TYR A 80 -1.08 1.26 2.48
CA TYR A 80 -2.29 1.40 1.64
C TYR A 80 -3.10 0.10 1.60
N GLY A 81 -4.41 0.19 1.80
CA GLY A 81 -5.33 -0.95 1.78
C GLY A 81 -5.18 -1.93 2.95
N MET A 82 -4.59 -1.50 4.07
CA MET A 82 -4.30 -2.33 5.26
C MET A 82 -5.11 -1.92 6.50
N GLU A 83 -6.21 -1.17 6.35
CA GLU A 83 -6.96 -0.63 7.49
C GLU A 83 -7.42 -1.71 8.50
N ASP A 84 -7.91 -2.85 8.00
CA ASP A 84 -8.35 -3.96 8.86
C ASP A 84 -7.17 -4.63 9.60
N VAL A 85 -6.02 -4.74 8.93
CA VAL A 85 -4.78 -5.33 9.48
C VAL A 85 -4.23 -4.45 10.60
N ILE A 86 -4.10 -3.14 10.33
CA ILE A 86 -3.67 -2.16 11.34
C ILE A 86 -4.67 -2.12 12.49
N GLY A 87 -5.97 -2.18 12.22
CA GLY A 87 -7.01 -2.26 13.25
C GLY A 87 -6.81 -3.43 14.23
N GLN A 88 -6.47 -4.62 13.73
CA GLN A 88 -6.17 -5.80 14.56
C GLN A 88 -4.89 -5.63 15.38
N ILE A 89 -3.82 -5.06 14.80
CA ILE A 89 -2.57 -4.79 15.52
C ILE A 89 -2.81 -3.78 16.66
N VAL A 90 -3.56 -2.71 16.39
CA VAL A 90 -3.91 -1.73 17.43
C VAL A 90 -4.79 -2.37 18.50
N ALA A 91 -5.74 -3.23 18.12
CA ALA A 91 -6.57 -3.96 19.08
C ALA A 91 -5.72 -4.86 20.00
N PHE A 92 -4.73 -5.58 19.45
CA PHE A 92 -3.77 -6.37 20.23
C PHE A 92 -3.07 -5.52 21.29
N PHE A 93 -2.48 -4.38 20.90
CA PHE A 93 -1.81 -3.49 21.85
C PHE A 93 -2.78 -2.88 22.86
N LYS A 94 -4.00 -2.55 22.44
CA LYS A 94 -5.05 -2.03 23.33
C LYS A 94 -5.42 -3.02 24.42
N HIS A 95 -5.67 -4.27 24.07
CA HIS A 95 -6.02 -5.31 25.04
C HIS A 95 -4.82 -5.66 25.93
N ALA A 96 -3.61 -5.71 25.37
CA ALA A 96 -2.38 -5.93 26.13
C ALA A 96 -2.12 -4.81 27.16
N ALA A 97 -2.32 -3.54 26.78
CA ALA A 97 -2.21 -2.37 27.67
C ALA A 97 -3.24 -2.40 28.82
N GLN A 98 -4.42 -2.98 28.57
CA GLN A 98 -5.45 -3.19 29.59
C GLN A 98 -5.12 -4.35 30.55
N GLY A 99 -4.08 -5.14 30.25
CA GLY A 99 -3.67 -6.30 31.05
C GLY A 99 -4.47 -7.57 30.75
N LEU A 100 -5.09 -7.66 29.57
CA LEU A 100 -5.83 -8.85 29.12
C LEU A 100 -4.87 -9.94 28.57
N GLU A 101 -5.44 -11.02 28.01
CA GLU A 101 -4.69 -12.22 27.61
C GLU A 101 -3.65 -11.92 26.51
N GLU A 102 -3.90 -10.93 25.64
CA GLU A 102 -2.97 -10.51 24.58
C GLU A 102 -1.59 -10.09 25.12
N ARG A 103 -1.50 -9.65 26.39
CA ARG A 103 -0.21 -9.38 27.06
C ARG A 103 0.67 -10.63 27.11
N LYS A 104 0.07 -11.82 27.16
CA LYS A 104 0.75 -13.12 27.27
C LYS A 104 0.89 -13.85 25.94
N GLN A 105 0.60 -13.16 24.83
CA GLN A 105 0.63 -13.74 23.48
C GLN A 105 1.72 -13.11 22.62
N ILE A 106 2.18 -13.89 21.65
CA ILE A 106 3.08 -13.45 20.59
C ILE A 106 2.21 -12.84 19.48
N LEU A 107 2.46 -11.58 19.11
CA LEU A 107 1.84 -10.98 17.94
C LEU A 107 2.46 -11.60 16.69
N TYR A 108 1.68 -12.34 15.90
CA TYR A 108 2.18 -13.09 14.76
C TYR A 108 1.58 -12.59 13.45
N LEU A 109 2.44 -12.07 12.57
CA LEU A 109 2.03 -11.63 11.23
C LEU A 109 2.18 -12.78 10.24
N LEU A 110 1.05 -13.23 9.69
CA LEU A 110 0.97 -14.31 8.70
C LEU A 110 0.64 -13.72 7.33
N GLY A 111 1.40 -14.06 6.29
CA GLY A 111 1.16 -13.48 4.97
C GLY A 111 2.15 -13.93 3.92
N PRO A 112 1.91 -13.62 2.64
CA PRO A 112 2.84 -13.94 1.56
C PRO A 112 4.13 -13.11 1.61
N VAL A 113 5.13 -13.53 0.85
CA VAL A 113 6.42 -12.83 0.74
C VAL A 113 6.21 -11.47 0.06
N GLY A 114 6.68 -10.40 0.69
CA GLY A 114 6.45 -9.05 0.17
C GLY A 114 5.04 -8.49 0.42
N GLY A 115 4.23 -9.12 1.27
CA GLY A 115 2.93 -8.59 1.72
C GLY A 115 3.01 -7.45 2.75
N GLY A 116 4.19 -6.88 3.01
CA GLY A 116 4.35 -5.75 3.94
C GLY A 116 4.56 -6.10 5.42
N LYS A 117 4.64 -7.38 5.80
CA LYS A 117 4.87 -7.83 7.19
C LYS A 117 6.11 -7.20 7.84
N SER A 118 7.25 -7.28 7.16
CA SER A 118 8.51 -6.70 7.66
C SER A 118 8.42 -5.18 7.73
N SER A 119 7.73 -4.53 6.78
CA SER A 119 7.51 -3.08 6.83
C SER A 119 6.67 -2.67 8.05
N ILE A 120 5.65 -3.44 8.40
CA ILE A 120 4.88 -3.26 9.64
C ILE A 120 5.79 -3.45 10.86
N ALA A 121 6.62 -4.48 10.89
CA ALA A 121 7.56 -4.73 11.98
C ALA A 121 8.57 -3.58 12.16
N GLU A 122 9.15 -3.07 11.07
CA GLU A 122 10.01 -1.89 11.10
C GLU A 122 9.28 -0.66 11.63
N ARG A 123 8.02 -0.46 11.21
CA ARG A 123 7.23 0.67 11.70
C ARG A 123 6.94 0.56 13.19
N LEU A 124 6.59 -0.63 13.69
CA LEU A 124 6.37 -0.87 15.12
C LEU A 124 7.64 -0.65 15.94
N LYS A 125 8.81 -1.08 15.43
CA LYS A 125 10.10 -0.78 16.08
C LYS A 125 10.35 0.72 16.16
N ALA A 126 10.16 1.46 15.06
CA ALA A 126 10.31 2.91 15.06
C ALA A 126 9.35 3.61 16.04
N LEU A 127 8.10 3.13 16.15
CA LEU A 127 7.14 3.66 17.12
C LEU A 127 7.57 3.37 18.57
N MET A 128 8.18 2.21 18.84
CA MET A 128 8.69 1.85 20.17
C MET A 128 9.84 2.77 20.63
N GLU A 129 10.58 3.40 19.72
CA GLU A 129 11.63 4.39 20.06
C GLU A 129 11.07 5.74 20.55
N SER A 130 9.76 5.99 20.39
CA SER A 130 9.15 7.30 20.69
C SER A 130 9.15 7.67 22.17
N PHE A 131 9.12 6.68 23.06
CA PHE A 131 9.04 6.89 24.50
C PHE A 131 10.17 6.19 25.26
N PRO A 132 10.76 6.84 26.27
CA PRO A 132 11.82 6.26 27.08
C PRO A 132 11.32 5.10 27.94
N ILE A 133 12.27 4.29 28.41
CA ILE A 133 12.09 3.33 29.51
C ILE A 133 12.94 3.75 30.71
N TYR A 134 12.61 3.21 31.87
CA TYR A 134 13.39 3.36 33.09
C TYR A 134 13.89 1.98 33.51
N ALA A 135 15.20 1.87 33.72
CA ALA A 135 15.85 0.60 34.05
C ALA A 135 16.82 0.78 35.23
N LEU A 136 17.14 -0.32 35.92
CA LEU A 136 18.23 -0.31 36.90
C LEU A 136 19.55 0.00 36.20
N LYS A 137 20.31 0.98 36.73
CA LYS A 137 21.59 1.38 36.15
C LYS A 137 22.58 0.21 36.21
N GLY A 138 23.11 -0.16 35.04
CA GLY A 138 24.03 -1.29 34.88
C GLY A 138 23.36 -2.65 34.70
N SER A 139 22.03 -2.73 34.73
CA SER A 139 21.32 -3.98 34.44
C SER A 139 21.58 -4.42 32.99
N PRO A 140 22.05 -5.65 32.75
CA PRO A 140 22.32 -6.14 31.40
C PRO A 140 21.06 -6.53 30.61
N VAL A 141 19.89 -6.54 31.25
CA VAL A 141 18.61 -6.92 30.65
C VAL A 141 17.58 -5.79 30.71
N ASN A 142 18.01 -4.53 30.82
CA ASN A 142 17.12 -3.37 30.93
C ASN A 142 15.97 -3.58 31.94
N GLU A 143 16.21 -4.18 33.11
CA GLU A 143 15.12 -4.54 34.02
C GLU A 143 14.46 -3.33 34.69
N SER A 144 13.14 -3.39 34.82
CA SER A 144 12.35 -2.33 35.46
C SER A 144 12.69 -2.22 36.95
N PRO A 145 12.85 -1.00 37.50
CA PRO A 145 13.04 -0.80 38.94
C PRO A 145 11.90 -1.39 39.79
N LEU A 146 10.70 -1.50 39.21
CA LEU A 146 9.54 -2.10 39.88
C LEU A 146 9.70 -3.61 40.14
N GLY A 147 10.63 -4.28 39.46
CA GLY A 147 10.95 -5.69 39.71
C GLY A 147 11.53 -5.96 41.10
N LEU A 148 12.07 -4.94 41.77
CA LEU A 148 12.58 -5.03 43.14
C LEU A 148 11.47 -5.25 44.19
N PHE A 149 10.21 -4.94 43.85
CA PHE A 149 9.09 -4.96 44.78
C PHE A 149 8.18 -6.17 44.56
N HIS A 150 8.11 -7.05 45.55
CA HIS A 150 7.17 -8.18 45.53
C HIS A 150 5.71 -7.69 45.59
N PRO A 151 4.83 -8.10 44.65
CA PRO A 151 3.46 -7.60 44.53
C PRO A 151 2.62 -7.77 45.80
N GLU A 152 2.73 -8.92 46.46
CA GLU A 152 1.94 -9.23 47.67
C GLU A 152 2.40 -8.44 48.90
N ARG A 153 3.69 -8.07 48.96
CA ARG A 153 4.27 -7.46 50.16
C ARG A 153 4.25 -5.93 50.09
N PHE A 154 4.53 -5.37 48.92
CA PHE A 154 4.71 -3.93 48.74
C PHE A 154 3.66 -3.30 47.82
N GLY A 155 2.82 -4.10 47.16
CA GLY A 155 1.84 -3.58 46.19
C GLY A 155 0.84 -2.60 46.79
N ASP A 156 0.27 -2.89 47.97
CA ASP A 156 -0.68 -1.98 48.63
C ASP A 156 -0.03 -0.66 49.05
N MET A 157 1.26 -0.69 49.40
CA MET A 157 2.01 0.49 49.79
C MET A 157 2.31 1.37 48.57
N LEU A 158 2.83 0.78 47.48
CA LEU A 158 3.13 1.50 46.24
C LEU A 158 1.90 2.10 45.60
N GLU A 159 0.77 1.39 45.64
CA GLU A 159 -0.50 1.90 45.12
C GLU A 159 -1.03 3.08 45.94
N LYS A 160 -0.94 3.03 47.27
CA LYS A 160 -1.38 4.14 48.15
C LYS A 160 -0.46 5.35 48.11
N GLU A 161 0.85 5.15 48.15
CA GLU A 161 1.82 6.24 48.30
C GLU A 161 2.21 6.88 46.96
N TYR A 162 2.35 6.06 45.91
CA TYR A 162 2.83 6.47 44.59
C TYR A 162 1.80 6.31 43.47
N GLY A 163 0.63 5.72 43.75
CA GLY A 163 -0.41 5.54 42.73
C GLY A 163 -0.07 4.46 41.70
N ILE A 164 0.92 3.60 41.96
CA ILE A 164 1.37 2.56 41.01
C ILE A 164 0.53 1.30 41.23
N PRO A 165 -0.30 0.88 40.26
CA PRO A 165 -1.14 -0.31 40.43
C PRO A 165 -0.32 -1.60 40.54
N LYS A 166 -0.82 -2.57 41.32
CA LYS A 166 -0.12 -3.85 41.55
C LYS A 166 0.24 -4.63 40.27
N ARG A 167 -0.53 -4.46 39.19
CA ARG A 167 -0.33 -5.16 37.90
C ARG A 167 1.00 -4.85 37.19
N TYR A 168 1.66 -3.76 37.56
CA TYR A 168 2.97 -3.36 37.03
C TYR A 168 4.15 -3.99 37.79
N LEU A 169 3.88 -4.54 38.98
CA LEU A 169 4.89 -5.18 39.80
C LEU A 169 5.06 -6.62 39.31
N THR A 170 6.24 -6.95 38.78
CA THR A 170 6.56 -8.32 38.39
C THR A 170 7.02 -9.14 39.60
N GLY A 171 7.73 -8.53 40.54
CA GLY A 171 8.36 -9.21 41.68
C GLY A 171 9.52 -10.13 41.32
N ILE A 172 10.01 -10.05 40.07
CA ILE A 172 11.07 -10.91 39.54
C ILE A 172 12.31 -10.04 39.32
N MET A 173 13.32 -10.25 40.16
CA MET A 173 14.66 -9.66 40.00
C MET A 173 15.51 -10.55 39.12
N SER A 174 16.31 -9.94 38.23
CA SER A 174 17.29 -10.70 37.46
C SER A 174 18.37 -11.33 38.37
N PRO A 175 19.09 -12.37 37.91
CA PRO A 175 20.24 -12.92 38.64
C PRO A 175 21.27 -11.82 38.98
N TRP A 176 21.46 -10.86 38.06
CA TRP A 176 22.34 -9.71 38.27
C TRP A 176 21.83 -8.82 39.41
N ALA A 177 20.54 -8.46 39.42
CA ALA A 177 19.97 -7.63 40.49
C ALA A 177 19.99 -8.35 41.84
N VAL A 178 19.75 -9.67 41.87
CA VAL A 178 19.87 -10.48 43.10
C VAL A 178 21.29 -10.44 43.66
N LYS A 179 22.32 -10.53 42.79
CA LYS A 179 23.72 -10.39 43.21
C LYS A 179 24.01 -8.99 43.78
N ARG A 180 23.59 -7.94 43.08
CA ARG A 180 23.77 -6.55 43.54
C ARG A 180 23.05 -6.27 44.86
N LEU A 181 21.84 -6.80 45.04
CA LEU A 181 21.10 -6.66 46.30
C LEU A 181 21.87 -7.28 47.48
N LYS A 182 22.52 -8.43 47.29
CA LYS A 182 23.39 -9.03 48.32
C LYS A 182 24.62 -8.17 48.61
N GLU A 183 25.28 -7.66 47.57
CA GLU A 183 26.43 -6.74 47.71
C GLU A 183 26.05 -5.43 48.42
N PHE A 184 24.80 -5.01 48.28
CA PHE A 184 24.23 -3.85 48.93
C PHE A 184 23.73 -4.11 50.36
N ASP A 185 23.85 -5.33 50.86
CA ASP A 185 23.35 -5.79 52.16
C ASP A 185 21.82 -5.61 52.30
N GLY A 186 21.10 -5.84 51.21
CA GLY A 186 19.63 -5.70 51.15
C GLY A 186 19.13 -4.26 51.01
N ASP A 187 20.02 -3.26 50.98
CA ASP A 187 19.64 -1.86 50.85
C ASP A 187 19.31 -1.49 49.40
N ILE A 188 18.00 -1.47 49.08
CA ILE A 188 17.51 -1.12 47.75
C ILE A 188 17.77 0.36 47.37
N SER A 189 18.03 1.24 48.33
CA SER A 189 18.28 2.67 48.06
C SER A 189 19.60 2.91 47.31
N LYS A 190 20.52 1.94 47.35
CA LYS A 190 21.77 1.95 46.59
C LYS A 190 21.57 1.70 45.10
N PHE A 191 20.42 1.15 44.68
CA PHE A 191 20.10 1.06 43.26
C PHE A 191 19.84 2.46 42.68
N ARG A 192 20.41 2.69 41.50
CA ARG A 192 20.16 3.87 40.68
C ARG A 192 19.30 3.49 39.50
N VAL A 193 18.46 4.41 39.06
CA VAL A 193 17.60 4.24 37.89
C VAL A 193 18.13 5.11 36.77
N VAL A 194 18.18 4.58 35.56
CA VAL A 194 18.58 5.34 34.37
C VAL A 194 17.41 5.40 33.39
N ARG A 195 17.19 6.58 32.82
CA ARG A 195 16.29 6.77 31.70
C ARG A 195 17.02 6.38 30.41
N LEU A 196 16.50 5.38 29.71
CA LEU A 196 17.05 4.90 28.44
C LEU A 196 16.03 5.14 27.33
N ASN A 197 16.48 5.58 26.17
CA ASN A 197 15.63 5.60 24.98
C ASN A 197 15.78 4.24 24.26
N PRO A 198 14.68 3.51 24.04
CA PRO A 198 14.69 2.33 23.18
C PRO A 198 15.33 2.65 21.83
N SER A 199 16.13 1.74 21.31
CA SER A 199 16.86 1.95 20.06
C SER A 199 17.13 0.65 19.34
N VAL A 200 16.73 0.58 18.08
CA VAL A 200 17.07 -0.50 17.15
C VAL A 200 18.58 -0.52 16.91
N LEU A 201 19.18 0.64 16.66
CA LEU A 201 20.60 0.77 16.33
C LEU A 201 21.51 0.32 17.48
N ARG A 202 21.17 0.71 18.72
CA ARG A 202 21.95 0.36 19.92
C ARG A 202 21.50 -0.95 20.56
N GLN A 203 20.45 -1.58 20.04
CA GLN A 203 19.81 -2.77 20.61
C GLN A 203 19.38 -2.59 22.08
N ILE A 204 18.82 -1.42 22.40
CA ILE A 204 18.30 -1.11 23.74
C ILE A 204 16.79 -1.32 23.70
N ALA A 205 16.28 -2.28 24.47
CA ALA A 205 14.86 -2.66 24.54
C ALA A 205 14.22 -3.09 23.21
N ILE A 206 14.92 -3.00 22.09
CA ILE A 206 14.47 -3.45 20.78
C ILE A 206 15.53 -4.37 20.21
N ALA A 207 15.15 -5.61 19.91
CA ALA A 207 16.06 -6.60 19.34
C ALA A 207 15.42 -7.36 18.19
N LYS A 208 16.26 -7.87 17.30
CA LYS A 208 15.87 -8.71 16.17
C LYS A 208 16.60 -10.04 16.29
N THR A 209 15.86 -11.13 16.17
CA THR A 209 16.38 -12.49 16.14
C THR A 209 15.93 -13.15 14.84
N GLU A 210 16.87 -13.80 14.17
CA GLU A 210 16.64 -14.55 12.95
C GLU A 210 17.08 -16.00 13.17
N PRO A 211 16.45 -16.97 12.48
CA PRO A 211 16.88 -18.35 12.56
C PRO A 211 18.26 -18.51 11.92
N GLY A 212 19.18 -19.15 12.65
CA GLY A 212 20.46 -19.60 12.11
C GLY A 212 20.34 -20.93 11.37
N ASP A 213 21.46 -21.47 10.88
CA ASP A 213 21.49 -22.82 10.30
C ASP A 213 21.07 -23.87 11.34
N GLU A 214 20.21 -24.84 10.95
CA GLU A 214 19.68 -25.90 11.84
C GLU A 214 20.78 -26.65 12.64
N ASN A 215 21.99 -26.73 12.09
CA ASN A 215 23.12 -27.43 12.71
C ASN A 215 23.90 -26.59 13.74
N ASN A 216 23.81 -25.26 13.67
CA ASN A 216 24.59 -24.33 14.52
C ASN A 216 23.70 -23.40 15.35
N GLN A 217 22.38 -23.55 15.26
CA GLN A 217 21.45 -22.69 15.95
C GLN A 217 21.29 -23.11 17.41
N ASP A 218 21.78 -22.24 18.29
CA ASP A 218 21.74 -22.43 19.73
C ASP A 218 20.70 -21.48 20.37
N ILE A 219 20.04 -21.98 21.42
CA ILE A 219 19.05 -21.26 22.23
C ILE A 219 19.65 -19.97 22.79
N SER A 220 20.97 -19.90 22.89
CA SER A 220 21.72 -18.72 23.33
C SER A 220 21.46 -17.44 22.53
N SER A 221 21.00 -17.55 21.28
CA SER A 221 20.55 -16.39 20.48
C SER A 221 19.32 -15.68 21.07
N LEU A 222 18.48 -16.40 21.83
CA LEU A 222 17.34 -15.82 22.54
C LEU A 222 17.65 -15.51 24.00
N VAL A 223 18.32 -16.43 24.71
CA VAL A 223 18.46 -16.35 26.18
C VAL A 223 19.83 -15.85 26.66
N GLY A 224 20.84 -15.81 25.79
CA GLY A 224 22.23 -15.52 26.14
C GLY A 224 23.05 -16.80 26.42
N LYS A 225 24.32 -16.62 26.79
CA LYS A 225 25.23 -17.74 27.13
C LYS A 225 26.29 -17.33 28.13
N VAL A 226 26.93 -18.29 28.78
CA VAL A 226 28.10 -18.05 29.63
C VAL A 226 29.28 -17.56 28.77
N ASP A 227 29.96 -16.50 29.21
CA ASP A 227 31.19 -16.00 28.59
C ASP A 227 32.41 -16.75 29.15
N ILE A 228 32.93 -17.68 28.35
CA ILE A 228 34.09 -18.51 28.69
C ILE A 228 35.29 -17.65 29.13
N ARG A 229 35.44 -16.43 28.60
CA ARG A 229 36.56 -15.53 28.92
C ARG A 229 36.51 -14.97 30.34
N LYS A 230 35.34 -15.00 30.99
CA LYS A 230 35.13 -14.51 32.35
C LYS A 230 35.20 -15.61 33.40
N LEU A 231 35.31 -16.88 32.97
CA LEU A 231 35.40 -18.04 33.86
C LEU A 231 36.73 -18.12 34.62
N ASP A 232 37.71 -17.29 34.25
CA ASP A 232 38.96 -17.10 35.01
C ASP A 232 38.72 -16.38 36.34
N ARG A 233 37.71 -15.50 36.39
CA ARG A 233 37.40 -14.60 37.53
C ARG A 233 36.10 -14.94 38.23
N HIS A 234 35.19 -15.59 37.53
CA HIS A 234 33.82 -15.85 37.98
C HIS A 234 33.47 -17.33 37.79
N SER A 235 32.61 -17.87 38.65
CA SER A 235 32.08 -19.22 38.45
C SER A 235 31.10 -19.25 37.28
N GLN A 236 30.84 -20.44 36.73
CA GLN A 236 29.94 -20.63 35.58
C GLN A 236 28.50 -20.18 35.87
N ASP A 237 28.06 -20.26 37.11
CA ASP A 237 26.76 -19.84 37.62
C ASP A 237 26.72 -18.37 38.09
N ASP A 238 27.83 -17.62 37.98
CA ASP A 238 27.88 -16.21 38.37
C ASP A 238 27.16 -15.32 37.32
N PRO A 239 26.17 -14.48 37.73
CA PRO A 239 25.56 -13.44 36.90
C PRO A 239 26.53 -12.60 36.08
N ASP A 240 27.70 -12.25 36.61
CA ASP A 240 28.66 -11.40 35.92
C ASP A 240 29.46 -12.15 34.82
N ALA A 241 29.52 -13.49 34.89
CA ALA A 241 30.08 -14.35 33.85
C ALA A 241 29.11 -14.56 32.67
N TYR A 242 27.83 -14.22 32.83
CA TYR A 242 26.82 -14.43 31.81
C TYR A 242 26.80 -13.32 30.75
N SER A 243 26.79 -13.71 29.48
CA SER A 243 26.57 -12.82 28.34
C SER A 243 25.08 -12.75 28.04
N TYR A 244 24.44 -11.67 28.51
CA TYR A 244 23.04 -11.34 28.26
C TYR A 244 22.78 -10.79 26.85
N SER A 245 23.44 -11.36 25.84
CA SER A 245 23.35 -10.93 24.44
C SER A 245 22.15 -11.52 23.69
N GLY A 246 21.30 -12.29 24.37
CA GLY A 246 20.13 -12.92 23.76
C GLY A 246 19.02 -11.92 23.44
N GLY A 247 18.21 -12.21 22.42
CA GLY A 247 17.10 -11.35 22.00
C GLY A 247 16.12 -11.01 23.13
N LEU A 248 15.76 -11.96 24.00
CA LEU A 248 14.88 -11.72 25.15
C LEU A 248 15.53 -10.82 26.21
N CYS A 249 16.85 -10.94 26.41
CA CYS A 249 17.60 -10.07 27.30
C CYS A 249 17.59 -8.61 26.82
N LEU A 250 17.91 -8.40 25.53
CA LEU A 250 18.05 -7.08 24.94
C LEU A 250 16.70 -6.38 24.75
N ALA A 251 15.65 -7.12 24.38
CA ALA A 251 14.32 -6.59 24.10
C ALA A 251 13.42 -6.41 25.33
N ASN A 252 13.92 -6.68 26.54
CA ASN A 252 13.15 -6.50 27.74
C ASN A 252 12.66 -5.04 27.88
N GLN A 253 11.45 -4.87 28.41
CA GLN A 253 10.71 -3.61 28.42
C GLN A 253 10.44 -3.01 27.02
N GLY A 254 10.67 -3.68 25.89
CA GLY A 254 10.36 -3.13 24.57
C GLY A 254 9.82 -4.17 23.59
N LEU A 255 10.48 -4.37 22.44
CA LEU A 255 9.97 -5.17 21.32
C LEU A 255 11.03 -6.15 20.80
N LEU A 256 10.72 -7.45 20.82
CA LEU A 256 11.51 -8.50 20.17
C LEU A 256 10.87 -8.85 18.83
N GLU A 257 11.58 -8.66 17.73
CA GLU A 257 11.19 -9.20 16.42
C GLU A 257 11.85 -10.57 16.20
N PHE A 258 11.04 -11.62 15.99
CA PHE A 258 11.50 -12.93 15.56
C PHE A 258 11.08 -13.19 14.10
N VAL A 259 12.04 -13.03 13.19
CA VAL A 259 11.85 -13.26 11.75
C VAL A 259 11.76 -14.76 11.48
N GLU A 260 10.80 -15.20 10.66
CA GLU A 260 10.66 -16.59 10.21
C GLU A 260 10.72 -17.61 11.37
N MET A 261 10.04 -17.28 12.47
CA MET A 261 10.11 -18.00 13.76
C MET A 261 9.98 -19.53 13.62
N PHE A 262 9.15 -20.02 12.69
CA PHE A 262 8.88 -21.46 12.52
C PHE A 262 9.93 -22.23 11.72
N LYS A 263 10.96 -21.56 11.18
CA LYS A 263 12.18 -22.24 10.71
C LYS A 263 13.08 -22.67 11.87
N ALA A 264 12.93 -22.05 13.04
CA ALA A 264 13.72 -22.42 14.21
C ALA A 264 13.23 -23.76 14.80
N PRO A 265 14.13 -24.58 15.36
CA PRO A 265 13.75 -25.80 16.07
C PRO A 265 12.78 -25.51 17.23
N ILE A 266 11.78 -26.36 17.44
CA ILE A 266 10.73 -26.18 18.48
C ILE A 266 11.34 -25.94 19.88
N LYS A 267 12.45 -26.61 20.22
CA LYS A 267 13.13 -26.45 21.51
C LYS A 267 13.57 -25.00 21.78
N MET A 268 13.92 -24.27 20.72
CA MET A 268 14.33 -22.87 20.80
C MET A 268 13.14 -21.94 21.08
N LEU A 269 11.90 -22.37 20.79
CA LEU A 269 10.71 -21.57 21.00
C LEU A 269 10.21 -21.63 22.46
N HIS A 270 10.59 -22.66 23.24
CA HIS A 270 10.13 -22.82 24.62
C HIS A 270 10.40 -21.62 25.54
N PRO A 271 11.57 -20.96 25.51
CA PRO A 271 11.81 -19.73 26.28
C PRO A 271 10.81 -18.61 25.99
N LEU A 272 10.24 -18.54 24.77
CA LEU A 272 9.24 -17.53 24.43
C LEU A 272 7.94 -17.76 25.20
N LEU A 273 7.53 -19.03 25.37
CA LEU A 273 6.32 -19.38 26.12
C LEU A 273 6.44 -19.00 27.59
N THR A 274 7.57 -19.32 28.21
CA THR A 274 7.80 -18.93 29.62
C THR A 274 7.86 -17.42 29.74
N ALA A 275 8.49 -16.74 28.77
CA ALA A 275 8.64 -15.29 28.78
C ALA A 275 7.27 -14.58 28.70
N THR A 276 6.36 -15.03 27.84
CA THR A 276 5.03 -14.42 27.73
C THR A 276 4.08 -14.83 28.85
N GLN A 277 4.18 -16.06 29.38
CA GLN A 277 3.26 -16.57 30.40
C GLN A 277 3.65 -16.15 31.82
N GLU A 278 4.92 -16.30 32.18
CA GLU A 278 5.43 -16.09 33.55
C GLU A 278 6.17 -14.75 33.71
N GLY A 279 6.34 -13.99 32.63
CA GLY A 279 7.11 -12.74 32.63
C GLY A 279 8.59 -12.97 32.93
N ASN A 280 9.10 -14.17 32.68
CA ASN A 280 10.50 -14.54 32.87
C ASN A 280 10.91 -15.72 31.97
N PHE A 281 12.21 -15.92 31.80
CA PHE A 281 12.76 -17.08 31.12
C PHE A 281 14.03 -17.56 31.82
N LYS A 282 14.45 -18.79 31.53
CA LYS A 282 15.71 -19.33 32.06
C LYS A 282 16.84 -19.13 31.06
N GLY A 283 18.01 -18.77 31.58
CA GLY A 283 19.24 -18.76 30.81
C GLY A 283 19.71 -20.18 30.45
N THR A 284 20.81 -20.25 29.71
CA THR A 284 21.58 -21.49 29.52
C THR A 284 22.24 -21.89 30.85
N GLU A 285 22.09 -23.16 31.24
CA GLU A 285 22.80 -23.80 32.38
C GLU A 285 22.50 -23.21 33.77
N GLY A 286 21.67 -23.88 34.58
CA GLY A 286 21.54 -23.64 36.04
C GLY A 286 21.08 -22.26 36.52
N PHE A 287 20.94 -21.28 35.62
CA PHE A 287 20.66 -19.89 35.93
C PHE A 287 19.24 -19.68 36.48
N SER A 288 19.10 -18.75 37.42
CA SER A 288 17.79 -18.32 37.92
C SER A 288 17.00 -17.57 36.85
N ALA A 289 15.70 -17.42 37.08
CA ALA A 289 14.80 -16.73 36.16
C ALA A 289 15.28 -15.29 35.84
N ILE A 290 15.28 -14.94 34.56
CA ILE A 290 15.58 -13.60 34.04
C ILE A 290 14.25 -12.93 33.69
N PRO A 291 13.94 -11.74 34.22
CA PRO A 291 12.66 -11.07 33.97
C PRO A 291 12.52 -10.65 32.50
N PHE A 292 11.30 -10.77 31.97
CA PHE A 292 10.92 -10.28 30.66
C PHE A 292 9.53 -9.64 30.71
N ASN A 293 9.45 -8.36 30.36
CA ASN A 293 8.22 -7.59 30.25
C ASN A 293 8.19 -6.83 28.91
N GLY A 294 8.59 -7.50 27.82
CA GLY A 294 8.57 -7.00 26.45
C GLY A 294 7.40 -7.56 25.64
N THR A 295 7.16 -7.00 24.45
CA THR A 295 6.27 -7.58 23.44
C THR A 295 7.08 -8.42 22.46
N ILE A 296 6.57 -9.60 22.09
CA ILE A 296 7.18 -10.46 21.07
C ILE A 296 6.35 -10.35 19.80
N LEU A 297 7.01 -9.95 18.71
CA LEU A 297 6.47 -9.88 17.36
C LEU A 297 7.16 -10.95 16.52
N ALA A 298 6.38 -11.84 15.93
CA ALA A 298 6.88 -12.85 15.01
C ALA A 298 6.23 -12.69 13.63
N HIS A 299 6.90 -13.11 12.58
CA HIS A 299 6.29 -13.20 11.26
C HIS A 299 6.87 -14.36 10.45
N SER A 300 6.05 -14.98 9.62
CA SER A 300 6.49 -16.08 8.75
C SER A 300 5.60 -16.21 7.50
N ASN A 301 5.86 -17.21 6.66
CA ASN A 301 5.04 -17.48 5.48
C ASN A 301 3.94 -18.52 5.75
N GLU A 302 3.01 -18.67 4.79
CA GLU A 302 1.88 -19.59 4.92
C GLU A 302 2.32 -21.06 4.99
N SER A 303 3.31 -21.46 4.18
CA SER A 303 3.81 -22.84 4.17
C SER A 303 4.40 -23.27 5.52
N GLU A 304 5.17 -22.41 6.16
CA GLU A 304 5.77 -22.64 7.48
C GLU A 304 4.69 -22.75 8.56
N TRP A 305 3.71 -21.84 8.51
CA TRP A 305 2.58 -21.87 9.43
C TRP A 305 1.75 -23.16 9.31
N GLN A 306 1.45 -23.60 8.08
CA GLN A 306 0.68 -24.83 7.86
C GLN A 306 1.44 -26.06 8.37
N THR A 307 2.73 -26.16 8.08
CA THR A 307 3.58 -27.25 8.61
C THR A 307 3.62 -27.21 10.15
N PHE A 308 3.79 -26.03 10.74
CA PHE A 308 3.84 -25.86 12.19
C PHE A 308 2.51 -26.24 12.87
N ARG A 309 1.38 -25.76 12.33
CA ARG A 309 0.02 -25.99 12.85
C ARG A 309 -0.40 -27.46 12.77
N ASN A 310 -0.01 -28.16 11.70
CA ASN A 310 -0.37 -29.57 11.50
C ASN A 310 0.38 -30.52 12.45
N ASN A 311 1.43 -30.05 13.12
CA ASN A 311 2.18 -30.85 14.08
C ASN A 311 1.54 -30.76 15.48
N LYS A 312 0.96 -31.86 15.96
CA LYS A 312 0.30 -31.95 17.27
C LYS A 312 1.20 -31.61 18.46
N HIS A 313 2.53 -31.77 18.34
CA HIS A 313 3.46 -31.38 19.40
C HIS A 313 3.51 -29.86 19.65
N ASN A 314 2.99 -29.07 18.72
CA ASN A 314 2.99 -27.60 18.78
C ASN A 314 1.69 -27.00 19.31
N GLU A 315 0.72 -27.82 19.72
CA GLU A 315 -0.61 -27.35 20.15
C GLU A 315 -0.54 -26.28 21.26
N ALA A 316 0.36 -26.47 22.23
CA ALA A 316 0.58 -25.50 23.32
C ALA A 316 1.07 -24.11 22.85
N PHE A 317 1.70 -24.02 21.66
CA PHE A 317 2.11 -22.74 21.07
C PHE A 317 0.93 -22.02 20.39
N LEU A 318 -0.04 -22.75 19.86
CA LEU A 318 -1.14 -22.16 19.08
C LEU A 318 -1.99 -21.22 19.94
N ASP A 319 -2.28 -21.59 21.18
CA ASP A 319 -3.04 -20.75 22.13
C ASP A 319 -2.28 -19.47 22.55
N ARG A 320 -0.97 -19.45 22.33
CA ARG A 320 -0.06 -18.35 22.72
C ARG A 320 0.25 -17.40 21.59
N ILE A 321 -0.40 -17.56 20.44
CA ILE A 321 -0.15 -16.76 19.25
C ILE A 321 -1.41 -15.96 18.89
N TYR A 322 -1.27 -14.65 18.81
CA TYR A 322 -2.28 -13.76 18.24
C TYR A 322 -2.00 -13.58 16.74
N ILE A 323 -2.79 -14.26 15.90
CA ILE A 323 -2.56 -14.27 14.45
C ILE A 323 -3.22 -13.04 13.81
N VAL A 324 -2.42 -12.27 13.07
CA VAL A 324 -2.89 -11.22 12.15
C VAL A 324 -2.51 -11.62 10.73
N LYS A 325 -3.52 -11.87 9.88
CA LYS A 325 -3.30 -12.12 8.46
C LYS A 325 -3.01 -10.80 7.74
N VAL A 326 -1.94 -10.78 6.95
CA VAL A 326 -1.46 -9.64 6.16
C VAL A 326 -1.47 -10.06 4.68
N PRO A 327 -2.64 -10.03 4.00
CA PRO A 327 -2.74 -10.35 2.59
C PRO A 327 -2.11 -9.24 1.73
N TYR A 328 -1.89 -9.53 0.45
CA TYR A 328 -1.60 -8.49 -0.52
C TYR A 328 -2.78 -7.53 -0.70
N CYS A 329 -2.50 -6.31 -1.17
CA CYS A 329 -3.55 -5.35 -1.47
C CYS A 329 -4.42 -5.86 -2.64
N LEU A 330 -5.73 -5.74 -2.47
CA LEU A 330 -6.75 -6.17 -3.42
C LEU A 330 -7.49 -5.01 -4.08
N GLN A 331 -7.12 -3.77 -3.76
CA GLN A 331 -7.69 -2.56 -4.34
C GLN A 331 -6.67 -1.99 -5.32
N VAL A 332 -7.09 -1.76 -6.57
CA VAL A 332 -6.21 -1.28 -7.64
C VAL A 332 -5.65 0.09 -7.30
N SER A 333 -6.52 1.00 -6.88
CA SER A 333 -6.15 2.38 -6.51
C SER A 333 -5.15 2.43 -5.36
N GLU A 334 -5.26 1.53 -4.37
CA GLU A 334 -4.31 1.47 -3.26
C GLU A 334 -2.98 0.81 -3.68
N GLU A 335 -3.01 -0.17 -4.57
CA GLU A 335 -1.80 -0.78 -5.15
C GLU A 335 -1.01 0.23 -6.01
N VAL A 336 -1.69 1.11 -6.75
CA VAL A 336 -1.03 2.23 -7.47
C VAL A 336 -0.23 3.10 -6.51
N ARG A 337 -0.81 3.48 -5.37
CA ARG A 337 -0.10 4.27 -4.34
C ARG A 337 1.11 3.56 -3.75
N ILE A 338 1.05 2.23 -3.64
CA ILE A 338 2.22 1.43 -3.24
C ILE A 338 3.35 1.60 -4.26
N TYR A 339 3.05 1.55 -5.56
CA TYR A 339 4.05 1.75 -6.61
C TYR A 339 4.57 3.19 -6.67
N GLU A 340 3.69 4.18 -6.53
CA GLU A 340 4.08 5.60 -6.46
C GLU A 340 5.07 5.83 -5.31
N LYS A 341 4.78 5.30 -4.13
CA LYS A 341 5.68 5.35 -2.96
C LYS A 341 7.05 4.72 -3.27
N LEU A 342 7.06 3.54 -3.90
CA LEU A 342 8.30 2.85 -4.25
C LEU A 342 9.13 3.63 -5.28
N LEU A 343 8.47 4.22 -6.28
CA LEU A 343 9.12 5.04 -7.31
C LEU A 343 9.64 6.36 -6.73
N HIS A 344 8.90 7.00 -5.82
CA HIS A 344 9.32 8.23 -5.15
C HIS A 344 10.62 8.06 -4.37
N HIS A 345 10.85 6.88 -3.78
CA HIS A 345 12.09 6.54 -3.07
C HIS A 345 13.23 6.07 -4.00
N SER A 346 13.06 6.20 -5.32
CA SER A 346 14.03 5.76 -6.33
C SER A 346 14.48 6.91 -7.23
N SER A 347 15.55 6.68 -8.01
CA SER A 347 15.99 7.61 -9.05
C SER A 347 15.03 7.70 -10.25
N LEU A 348 13.98 6.88 -10.28
CA LEU A 348 12.94 6.88 -11.31
C LEU A 348 11.78 7.83 -10.97
N SER A 349 11.84 8.54 -9.83
CA SER A 349 10.79 9.47 -9.39
C SER A 349 10.51 10.60 -10.38
N GLU A 350 11.53 11.06 -11.10
CA GLU A 350 11.43 12.12 -12.12
C GLU A 350 11.29 11.56 -13.55
N ALA A 351 11.39 10.24 -13.72
CA ALA A 351 11.34 9.62 -15.04
C ALA A 351 9.92 9.68 -15.63
N PRO A 352 9.75 10.03 -16.92
CA PRO A 352 8.43 10.07 -17.55
C PRO A 352 7.70 8.72 -17.46
N CYS A 353 6.48 8.74 -16.94
CA CYS A 353 5.62 7.58 -16.81
C CYS A 353 4.30 7.86 -17.51
N ALA A 354 4.06 7.18 -18.63
CA ALA A 354 2.84 7.39 -19.41
C ALA A 354 1.60 7.04 -18.58
N PRO A 355 0.52 7.85 -18.67
CA PRO A 355 -0.75 7.57 -18.00
C PRO A 355 -1.24 6.14 -18.21
N GLY A 356 -1.78 5.53 -17.15
CA GLY A 356 -2.29 4.16 -17.17
C GLY A 356 -1.23 3.07 -17.00
N THR A 357 0.08 3.41 -16.94
CA THR A 357 1.13 2.41 -16.73
C THR A 357 1.07 1.77 -15.35
N LEU A 358 0.98 2.60 -14.30
CA LEU A 358 0.88 2.10 -12.92
C LEU A 358 -0.47 1.41 -12.69
N ASP A 359 -1.56 1.96 -13.23
CA ASP A 359 -2.89 1.34 -13.18
C ASP A 359 -2.89 -0.05 -13.81
N MET A 360 -2.30 -0.20 -15.00
CA MET A 360 -2.23 -1.50 -15.68
C MET A 360 -1.41 -2.53 -14.87
N MET A 361 -0.28 -2.11 -14.28
CA MET A 361 0.51 -2.97 -13.40
C MET A 361 -0.27 -3.35 -12.13
N ALA A 362 -1.03 -2.41 -11.56
CA ALA A 362 -1.84 -2.64 -10.38
C ALA A 362 -3.00 -3.60 -10.68
N GLN A 363 -3.70 -3.39 -11.79
CA GLN A 363 -4.76 -4.28 -12.27
C GLN A 363 -4.21 -5.70 -12.51
N PHE A 364 -3.06 -5.84 -13.16
CA PHE A 364 -2.41 -7.14 -13.34
C PHE A 364 -2.13 -7.82 -12.00
N SER A 365 -1.43 -7.13 -11.09
CA SER A 365 -1.08 -7.67 -9.77
C SER A 365 -2.32 -8.10 -8.99
N VAL A 366 -3.35 -7.26 -8.92
CA VAL A 366 -4.58 -7.57 -8.19
C VAL A 366 -5.34 -8.73 -8.83
N LEU A 367 -5.44 -8.81 -10.16
CA LEU A 367 -6.07 -9.95 -10.84
C LEU A 367 -5.41 -11.28 -10.48
N THR A 368 -4.08 -11.30 -10.31
CA THR A 368 -3.37 -12.52 -9.88
C THR A 368 -3.65 -12.93 -8.42
N ARG A 369 -4.15 -12.00 -7.59
CA ARG A 369 -4.40 -12.18 -6.15
C ARG A 369 -5.86 -12.53 -5.83
N LEU A 370 -6.77 -12.27 -6.78
CA LEU A 370 -8.19 -12.55 -6.64
C LEU A 370 -8.51 -14.02 -6.95
N LYS A 371 -9.40 -14.60 -6.15
CA LYS A 371 -9.98 -15.92 -6.46
C LYS A 371 -11.08 -15.79 -7.51
N GLU A 372 -11.14 -16.74 -8.43
CA GLU A 372 -12.14 -16.74 -9.51
C GLU A 372 -13.55 -16.86 -8.94
N PRO A 373 -14.46 -15.94 -9.29
CA PRO A 373 -15.87 -16.08 -8.93
C PRO A 373 -16.59 -17.03 -9.90
N GLU A 374 -17.54 -17.83 -9.40
CA GLU A 374 -18.26 -18.83 -10.21
C GLU A 374 -19.19 -18.22 -11.26
N ASN A 375 -19.91 -17.14 -10.90
CA ASN A 375 -21.06 -16.64 -11.68
C ASN A 375 -20.87 -15.23 -12.28
N SER A 376 -19.65 -14.69 -12.26
CA SER A 376 -19.35 -13.33 -12.75
C SER A 376 -17.94 -13.24 -13.32
N SER A 377 -17.62 -12.17 -14.04
CA SER A 377 -16.24 -11.96 -14.50
C SER A 377 -15.31 -11.62 -13.33
N ILE A 378 -14.09 -12.18 -13.33
CA ILE A 378 -13.03 -11.78 -12.39
C ILE A 378 -12.69 -10.28 -12.50
N TYR A 379 -12.84 -9.70 -13.69
CA TYR A 379 -12.62 -8.28 -13.88
C TYR A 379 -13.74 -7.42 -13.26
N SER A 380 -14.97 -7.91 -13.24
CA SER A 380 -16.06 -7.24 -12.51
C SER A 380 -15.78 -7.27 -11.01
N LYS A 381 -15.29 -8.40 -10.48
CA LYS A 381 -14.84 -8.49 -9.09
C LYS A 381 -13.71 -7.51 -8.77
N LEU A 382 -12.71 -7.38 -9.65
CA LEU A 382 -11.61 -6.40 -9.52
C LEU A 382 -12.14 -4.97 -9.30
N ARG A 383 -13.06 -4.51 -10.15
CA ARG A 383 -13.63 -3.16 -10.07
C ARG A 383 -14.50 -2.95 -8.83
N VAL A 384 -15.25 -3.98 -8.41
CA VAL A 384 -16.03 -3.93 -7.16
C VAL A 384 -15.12 -3.82 -5.95
N TYR A 385 -13.97 -4.48 -5.95
CA TYR A 385 -12.96 -4.36 -4.88
C TYR A 385 -12.29 -2.99 -4.84
N ASP A 386 -12.29 -2.25 -5.95
CA ASP A 386 -11.86 -0.85 -5.98
C ASP A 386 -12.97 0.15 -5.62
N GLY A 387 -14.20 -0.33 -5.38
CA GLY A 387 -15.33 0.48 -4.97
C GLY A 387 -16.12 1.10 -6.14
N GLU A 388 -16.00 0.54 -7.34
CA GLU A 388 -16.81 0.92 -8.49
C GLU A 388 -18.24 0.34 -8.43
N SER A 389 -19.20 1.02 -9.04
CA SER A 389 -20.56 0.50 -9.21
C SER A 389 -20.74 -0.12 -10.58
N LEU A 390 -21.09 -1.40 -10.64
CA LEU A 390 -21.26 -2.14 -11.89
C LEU A 390 -22.72 -2.46 -12.25
N LYS A 391 -23.70 -1.87 -11.55
CA LYS A 391 -25.12 -2.20 -11.76
C LYS A 391 -25.57 -2.02 -13.22
N ASP A 392 -25.05 -0.99 -13.89
CA ASP A 392 -25.41 -0.64 -15.27
C ASP A 392 -24.49 -1.32 -16.31
N VAL A 393 -23.33 -1.84 -15.89
CA VAL A 393 -22.30 -2.39 -16.79
C VAL A 393 -22.32 -3.92 -16.82
N ASP A 394 -22.50 -4.56 -15.66
CA ASP A 394 -22.55 -6.01 -15.52
C ASP A 394 -23.61 -6.41 -14.48
N PRO A 395 -24.82 -6.81 -14.92
CA PRO A 395 -25.89 -7.24 -14.03
C PRO A 395 -25.55 -8.49 -13.20
N LYS A 396 -24.52 -9.27 -13.60
CA LYS A 396 -24.07 -10.46 -12.86
C LYS A 396 -23.08 -10.12 -11.75
N ALA A 397 -22.58 -8.88 -11.68
CA ALA A 397 -21.67 -8.46 -10.63
C ALA A 397 -22.33 -8.54 -9.25
N LYS A 398 -21.61 -9.10 -8.29
CA LYS A 398 -22.08 -9.26 -6.90
C LYS A 398 -21.62 -8.11 -6.00
N ALA A 399 -22.21 -8.00 -4.82
CA ALA A 399 -21.76 -7.04 -3.82
C ALA A 399 -20.38 -7.44 -3.25
N LEU A 400 -19.63 -6.46 -2.73
CA LEU A 400 -18.28 -6.69 -2.19
C LEU A 400 -18.27 -7.75 -1.08
N GLN A 401 -19.23 -7.70 -0.15
CA GLN A 401 -19.30 -8.66 0.96
C GLN A 401 -19.54 -10.09 0.45
N GLU A 402 -20.44 -10.26 -0.52
CA GLU A 402 -20.72 -11.57 -1.13
C GLU A 402 -19.47 -12.15 -1.81
N TYR A 403 -18.69 -11.31 -2.52
CA TYR A 403 -17.42 -11.77 -3.08
C TYR A 403 -16.39 -12.18 -2.02
N LYS A 404 -16.29 -11.44 -0.91
CA LYS A 404 -15.41 -11.79 0.21
C LYS A 404 -15.83 -13.10 0.86
N ASP A 405 -17.13 -13.30 1.05
CA ASP A 405 -17.67 -14.52 1.66
C ASP A 405 -17.38 -15.75 0.79
N TYR A 406 -17.55 -15.64 -0.54
CA TYR A 406 -17.20 -16.73 -1.48
C TYR A 406 -15.69 -17.01 -1.57
N ALA A 407 -14.86 -15.98 -1.51
CA ALA A 407 -13.41 -16.15 -1.62
C ALA A 407 -12.79 -16.73 -0.33
N GLY A 408 -13.44 -16.52 0.81
CA GLY A 408 -12.97 -16.97 2.12
C GLY A 408 -11.75 -16.19 2.62
N THR A 409 -11.15 -16.68 3.71
CA THR A 409 -10.13 -15.93 4.47
C THR A 409 -8.75 -15.86 3.85
N ASP A 410 -8.52 -16.57 2.74
CA ASP A 410 -7.19 -16.73 2.13
C ASP A 410 -7.07 -15.97 0.80
N GLU A 411 -8.06 -15.16 0.46
CA GLU A 411 -7.96 -14.26 -0.69
C GLU A 411 -6.85 -13.21 -0.48
N GLY A 412 -6.04 -12.96 -1.51
CA GLY A 412 -4.87 -12.09 -1.40
C GLY A 412 -3.65 -12.73 -0.72
N MET A 413 -3.72 -14.00 -0.30
CA MET A 413 -2.57 -14.73 0.25
C MET A 413 -1.67 -15.36 -0.83
N THR A 414 -2.11 -15.33 -2.10
CA THR A 414 -1.38 -15.85 -3.26
C THR A 414 -1.36 -14.82 -4.39
N GLY A 415 -0.58 -15.09 -5.44
CA GLY A 415 -0.44 -14.21 -6.59
C GLY A 415 0.89 -13.46 -6.61
N VAL A 416 0.96 -12.44 -7.47
CA VAL A 416 2.18 -11.68 -7.74
C VAL A 416 2.51 -10.75 -6.58
N SER A 417 3.75 -10.87 -6.08
CA SER A 417 4.29 -10.02 -5.01
C SER A 417 4.56 -8.59 -5.50
N THR A 418 4.51 -7.63 -4.58
CA THR A 418 4.93 -6.24 -4.83
C THR A 418 6.40 -6.18 -5.30
N ARG A 419 7.26 -7.09 -4.84
CA ARG A 419 8.67 -7.19 -5.29
C ARG A 419 8.77 -7.59 -6.76
N PHE A 420 7.94 -8.52 -7.22
CA PHE A 420 7.87 -8.87 -8.63
C PHE A 420 7.41 -7.67 -9.44
N ALA A 421 6.31 -7.02 -9.05
CA ALA A 421 5.80 -5.83 -9.72
C ALA A 421 6.86 -4.73 -9.86
N TYR A 422 7.61 -4.46 -8.78
CA TYR A 422 8.70 -3.48 -8.81
C TYR A 422 9.83 -3.85 -9.78
N LYS A 423 10.20 -5.14 -9.86
CA LYS A 423 11.19 -5.61 -10.86
C LYS A 423 10.68 -5.45 -12.29
N ILE A 424 9.39 -5.66 -12.52
CA ILE A 424 8.75 -5.41 -13.82
C ILE A 424 8.84 -3.92 -14.15
N LEU A 425 8.34 -3.05 -13.28
CA LEU A 425 8.39 -1.60 -13.48
C LEU A 425 9.81 -1.12 -13.75
N SER A 426 10.78 -1.55 -12.95
CA SER A 426 12.20 -1.22 -13.18
C SER A 426 12.70 -1.68 -14.56
N SER A 427 12.30 -2.87 -15.01
CA SER A 427 12.64 -3.37 -16.36
C SER A 427 11.94 -2.58 -17.46
N VAL A 428 10.73 -2.06 -17.22
CA VAL A 428 9.96 -1.26 -18.18
C VAL A 428 10.55 0.13 -18.33
N PHE A 429 10.88 0.82 -17.22
CA PHE A 429 11.56 2.12 -17.24
C PHE A 429 12.89 2.07 -17.97
N ASN A 430 13.59 0.94 -17.93
CA ASN A 430 14.90 0.73 -18.56
C ASN A 430 14.82 -0.13 -19.84
N TYR A 431 13.63 -0.27 -20.44
CA TYR A 431 13.45 -1.08 -21.63
C TYR A 431 14.07 -0.41 -22.87
N ASP A 432 13.89 0.90 -22.97
CA ASP A 432 14.41 1.69 -24.08
C ASP A 432 15.87 2.09 -23.83
N GLN A 433 16.71 2.00 -24.86
CA GLN A 433 18.13 2.35 -24.76
C GLN A 433 18.37 3.87 -24.82
N THR A 434 17.40 4.65 -25.31
CA THR A 434 17.56 6.09 -25.52
C THR A 434 16.90 6.95 -24.45
N GLU A 435 15.85 6.45 -23.81
CA GLU A 435 15.13 7.17 -22.75
C GLU A 435 14.81 6.27 -21.56
N VAL A 436 14.87 6.82 -20.35
CA VAL A 436 14.39 6.14 -19.14
C VAL A 436 12.94 6.55 -18.93
N ALA A 437 12.01 5.74 -19.42
CA ALA A 437 10.58 6.06 -19.37
C ALA A 437 9.73 4.79 -19.39
N ALA A 438 8.56 4.85 -18.76
CA ALA A 438 7.63 3.72 -18.69
C ALA A 438 6.37 3.97 -19.50
N ASN A 439 5.90 2.95 -20.23
CA ASN A 439 4.62 3.00 -20.93
C ASN A 439 3.89 1.65 -20.92
N PRO A 440 2.57 1.62 -21.14
CA PRO A 440 1.78 0.40 -21.03
C PRO A 440 2.09 -0.66 -22.11
N VAL A 441 2.56 -0.27 -23.30
CA VAL A 441 2.93 -1.20 -24.37
C VAL A 441 4.19 -1.99 -24.00
N HIS A 442 5.24 -1.29 -23.54
CA HIS A 442 6.44 -1.93 -23.01
C HIS A 442 6.11 -2.76 -21.77
N LEU A 443 5.20 -2.29 -20.89
CA LEU A 443 4.75 -3.05 -19.72
C LEU A 443 4.14 -4.40 -20.11
N MET A 444 3.19 -4.43 -21.04
CA MET A 444 2.59 -5.68 -21.52
C MET A 444 3.64 -6.62 -22.10
N TYR A 445 4.55 -6.11 -22.94
CA TYR A 445 5.62 -6.91 -23.51
C TYR A 445 6.56 -7.51 -22.45
N VAL A 446 7.03 -6.69 -21.49
CA VAL A 446 7.92 -7.13 -20.42
C VAL A 446 7.23 -8.14 -19.51
N LEU A 447 5.94 -7.95 -19.20
CA LEU A 447 5.15 -8.91 -18.45
C LEU A 447 5.06 -10.26 -19.19
N GLU A 448 4.69 -10.27 -20.47
CA GLU A 448 4.62 -11.50 -21.27
C GLU A 448 5.97 -12.24 -21.30
N GLN A 449 7.08 -11.53 -21.50
CA GLN A 449 8.42 -12.10 -21.48
C GLN A 449 8.77 -12.68 -20.11
N ARG A 450 8.40 -12.02 -19.03
CA ARG A 450 8.70 -12.46 -17.66
C ARG A 450 7.86 -13.67 -17.25
N ILE A 451 6.57 -13.67 -17.58
CA ILE A 451 5.67 -14.81 -17.36
C ILE A 451 6.16 -16.04 -18.15
N GLY A 452 6.65 -15.85 -19.37
CA GLY A 452 7.19 -16.93 -20.19
C GLY A 452 8.53 -17.51 -19.71
N ARG A 453 9.34 -16.72 -18.99
CA ARG A 453 10.64 -17.15 -18.44
C ARG A 453 10.52 -17.78 -17.06
N GLU A 454 9.53 -17.39 -16.27
CA GLU A 454 9.32 -17.98 -14.95
C GLU A 454 8.69 -19.37 -15.04
N ASP A 455 9.08 -20.24 -14.11
CA ASP A 455 8.64 -21.63 -14.05
C ASP A 455 7.25 -21.76 -13.41
N TYR A 456 6.29 -21.01 -13.95
CA TYR A 456 4.88 -21.15 -13.57
C TYR A 456 4.31 -22.46 -14.10
N PRO A 457 3.42 -23.12 -13.33
CA PRO A 457 2.55 -24.16 -13.87
C PRO A 457 1.81 -23.64 -15.12
N ASP A 458 1.62 -24.52 -16.11
CA ASP A 458 1.04 -24.13 -17.41
C ASP A 458 -0.33 -23.46 -17.29
N GLU A 459 -1.14 -23.90 -16.32
CA GLU A 459 -2.44 -23.30 -16.03
C GLU A 459 -2.32 -21.84 -15.57
N ILE A 460 -1.42 -21.56 -14.61
CA ILE A 460 -1.16 -20.21 -14.10
C ILE A 460 -0.58 -19.33 -15.21
N ARG A 461 0.36 -19.88 -15.99
CA ARG A 461 0.99 -19.16 -17.10
C ARG A 461 -0.06 -18.72 -18.14
N ARG A 462 -0.94 -19.64 -18.56
CA ARG A 462 -2.03 -19.33 -19.49
C ARG A 462 -2.98 -18.28 -18.92
N ARG A 463 -3.36 -18.42 -17.65
CA ARG A 463 -4.25 -17.48 -16.96
C ARG A 463 -3.68 -16.07 -16.88
N TYR A 464 -2.38 -15.93 -16.54
CA TYR A 464 -1.74 -14.61 -16.51
C TYR A 464 -1.61 -13.97 -17.89
N LEU A 465 -1.32 -14.77 -18.92
CA LEU A 465 -1.32 -14.27 -20.31
C LEU A 465 -2.72 -13.85 -20.77
N GLU A 466 -3.76 -14.58 -20.33
CA GLU A 466 -5.15 -14.21 -20.58
C GLU A 466 -5.52 -12.89 -19.89
N PHE A 467 -5.01 -12.63 -18.68
CA PHE A 467 -5.22 -11.32 -18.06
C PHE A 467 -4.67 -10.17 -18.89
N ILE A 468 -3.48 -10.35 -19.48
CA ILE A 468 -2.87 -9.34 -20.34
C ILE A 468 -3.67 -9.19 -21.64
N LYS A 469 -3.91 -10.29 -22.37
CA LYS A 469 -4.47 -10.25 -23.73
C LYS A 469 -6.00 -10.12 -23.76
N GLY A 470 -6.70 -10.74 -22.82
CA GLY A 470 -8.16 -10.76 -22.73
C GLY A 470 -8.75 -9.58 -21.96
N PHE A 471 -8.04 -9.04 -20.96
CA PHE A 471 -8.58 -7.96 -20.11
C PHE A 471 -7.85 -6.63 -20.22
N LEU A 472 -6.52 -6.61 -20.12
CA LEU A 472 -5.75 -5.36 -20.04
C LEU A 472 -5.58 -4.71 -21.41
N ALA A 473 -5.11 -5.46 -22.42
CA ALA A 473 -4.85 -4.93 -23.76
C ALA A 473 -6.09 -4.35 -24.44
N PRO A 474 -7.27 -5.02 -24.46
CA PRO A 474 -8.46 -4.49 -25.13
C PRO A 474 -8.98 -3.21 -24.47
N ARG A 475 -8.96 -3.16 -23.13
CA ARG A 475 -9.40 -1.97 -22.37
C ARG A 475 -8.44 -0.81 -22.51
N TYR A 476 -7.13 -1.10 -22.53
CA TYR A 476 -6.15 -0.06 -22.82
C TYR A 476 -6.29 0.47 -24.25
N ALA A 477 -6.61 -0.40 -25.23
CA ALA A 477 -6.90 0.04 -26.59
C ALA A 477 -8.11 0.98 -26.66
N GLU A 478 -9.15 0.71 -25.88
CA GLU A 478 -10.30 1.62 -25.76
C GLU A 478 -9.91 2.96 -25.12
N PHE A 479 -9.17 2.91 -24.00
CA PHE A 479 -8.68 4.09 -23.28
C PHE A 479 -7.78 4.97 -24.17
N ILE A 480 -6.74 4.39 -24.77
CA ILE A 480 -5.81 5.17 -25.61
C ILE A 480 -6.50 5.66 -26.88
N GLY A 481 -7.47 4.90 -27.40
CA GLY A 481 -8.30 5.34 -28.52
C GLY A 481 -9.05 6.63 -28.19
N LYS A 482 -9.70 6.70 -27.03
CA LYS A 482 -10.38 7.90 -26.52
C LYS A 482 -9.39 9.06 -26.29
N GLU A 483 -8.22 8.78 -25.74
CA GLU A 483 -7.19 9.79 -25.50
C GLU A 483 -6.65 10.41 -26.80
N ILE A 484 -6.30 9.56 -27.78
CA ILE A 484 -5.84 9.99 -29.11
C ILE A 484 -6.94 10.79 -29.81
N GLN A 485 -8.18 10.31 -29.78
CA GLN A 485 -9.33 10.98 -30.36
C GLN A 485 -9.58 12.36 -29.74
N THR A 486 -9.48 12.46 -28.42
CA THR A 486 -9.66 13.72 -27.70
C THR A 486 -8.54 14.71 -28.05
N ALA A 487 -7.27 14.27 -28.00
CA ALA A 487 -6.14 15.11 -28.36
C ALA A 487 -6.20 15.57 -29.83
N TYR A 488 -6.76 14.74 -30.71
CA TYR A 488 -7.02 15.10 -32.11
C TYR A 488 -8.14 16.15 -32.24
N LEU A 489 -9.29 15.98 -31.57
CA LEU A 489 -10.38 16.96 -31.68
C LEU A 489 -9.96 18.35 -31.22
N GLU A 490 -9.20 18.42 -30.13
CA GLU A 490 -8.80 19.72 -29.59
C GLU A 490 -7.81 20.45 -30.52
N SER A 491 -7.03 19.73 -31.34
CA SER A 491 -6.18 20.33 -32.38
C SER A 491 -6.95 20.74 -33.64
N TYR A 492 -8.21 20.33 -33.76
CA TYR A 492 -9.07 20.51 -34.94
C TYR A 492 -10.32 21.35 -34.67
N SER A 493 -10.18 22.45 -33.93
CA SER A 493 -11.28 23.40 -33.72
C SER A 493 -11.87 23.93 -35.04
N GLU A 494 -11.03 24.20 -36.04
CA GLU A 494 -11.46 24.68 -37.37
C GLU A 494 -12.18 23.60 -38.19
N TYR A 495 -11.75 22.34 -38.11
CA TYR A 495 -12.44 21.25 -38.82
C TYR A 495 -13.78 20.92 -38.18
N GLY A 496 -13.86 20.95 -36.84
CA GLY A 496 -15.13 20.91 -36.10
C GLY A 496 -16.07 22.03 -36.52
N GLN A 497 -15.52 23.24 -36.65
CA GLN A 497 -16.27 24.40 -37.13
C GLN A 497 -16.73 24.24 -38.58
N ASN A 498 -15.90 23.70 -39.46
CA ASN A 498 -16.26 23.48 -40.86
C ASN A 498 -17.39 22.45 -41.01
N ILE A 499 -17.36 21.33 -40.28
CA ILE A 499 -18.46 20.36 -40.28
C ILE A 499 -19.72 21.00 -39.71
N PHE A 500 -19.61 21.79 -38.64
CA PHE A 500 -20.73 22.50 -38.03
C PHE A 500 -21.38 23.49 -39.01
N ASP A 501 -20.59 24.37 -39.62
CA ASP A 501 -21.07 25.40 -40.53
C ASP A 501 -21.72 24.78 -41.78
N ARG A 502 -21.11 23.71 -42.31
CA ARG A 502 -21.64 22.97 -43.46
C ARG A 502 -22.93 22.22 -43.11
N TYR A 503 -22.99 21.57 -41.93
CA TYR A 503 -24.20 20.91 -41.45
C TYR A 503 -25.36 21.89 -41.29
N VAL A 504 -25.12 23.06 -40.68
CA VAL A 504 -26.14 24.10 -40.51
C VAL A 504 -26.66 24.59 -41.85
N THR A 505 -25.75 24.83 -42.81
CA THR A 505 -26.12 25.31 -44.15
C THR A 505 -26.96 24.26 -44.89
N PHE A 506 -26.54 23.00 -44.89
CA PHE A 506 -27.27 21.90 -45.52
C PHE A 506 -28.63 21.67 -44.86
N ALA A 507 -28.69 21.73 -43.53
CA ALA A 507 -29.94 21.59 -42.78
C ALA A 507 -30.92 22.73 -43.09
N ASP A 508 -30.44 23.97 -43.20
CA ASP A 508 -31.27 25.13 -43.53
C ASP A 508 -31.85 25.02 -44.96
N CYS A 509 -31.02 24.73 -45.97
CA CYS A 509 -31.47 24.50 -47.34
C CYS A 509 -32.47 23.34 -47.44
N TRP A 510 -32.24 22.25 -46.69
CA TRP A 510 -33.14 21.08 -46.66
C TRP A 510 -34.50 21.39 -46.00
N ILE A 511 -34.53 22.27 -44.99
CA ILE A 511 -35.77 22.73 -44.34
C ILE A 511 -36.55 23.66 -45.28
N GLN A 512 -35.85 24.58 -45.96
CA GLN A 512 -36.44 25.57 -46.86
C GLN A 512 -36.82 25.00 -48.24
N ASP A 513 -36.45 23.75 -48.52
CA ASP A 513 -36.67 23.08 -49.82
C ASP A 513 -35.97 23.80 -50.99
N GLU A 514 -34.79 24.36 -50.70
CA GLU A 514 -33.94 25.06 -51.68
C GLU A 514 -32.79 24.16 -52.14
N GLU A 515 -32.40 24.29 -53.40
CA GLU A 515 -31.20 23.63 -53.93
C GLU A 515 -29.94 24.34 -53.41
N PHE A 516 -29.01 23.58 -52.83
CA PHE A 516 -27.73 24.12 -52.42
C PHE A 516 -26.73 23.97 -53.56
N ARG A 517 -26.16 25.09 -54.02
CA ARG A 517 -25.09 25.07 -55.01
C ARG A 517 -23.76 25.40 -54.36
N ASP A 518 -22.83 24.46 -54.41
CA ASP A 518 -21.51 24.62 -53.83
C ASP A 518 -20.74 25.73 -54.58
N PRO A 519 -20.29 26.80 -53.90
CA PRO A 519 -19.59 27.92 -54.52
C PRO A 519 -18.22 27.55 -55.08
N GLU A 520 -17.57 26.51 -54.54
CA GLU A 520 -16.20 26.11 -54.91
C GLU A 520 -16.20 25.05 -56.02
N THR A 521 -17.13 24.10 -55.97
CA THR A 521 -17.19 23.00 -56.95
C THR A 521 -18.24 23.22 -58.04
N GLY A 522 -19.21 24.11 -57.81
CA GLY A 522 -20.34 24.36 -58.72
C GLY A 522 -21.40 23.25 -58.75
N GLU A 523 -21.23 22.21 -57.92
CA GLU A 523 -22.12 21.06 -57.78
C GLU A 523 -23.44 21.48 -57.13
N SER A 524 -24.57 21.00 -57.66
CA SER A 524 -25.91 21.30 -57.13
C SER A 524 -26.43 20.10 -56.37
N PHE A 525 -26.77 20.31 -55.11
CA PHE A 525 -27.34 19.31 -54.23
C PHE A 525 -28.85 19.52 -54.18
N ASP A 526 -29.59 18.55 -54.71
CA ASP A 526 -31.04 18.50 -54.55
C ASP A 526 -31.41 18.07 -53.11
N ARG A 527 -32.70 18.14 -52.79
CA ARG A 527 -33.19 17.79 -51.45
C ARG A 527 -32.83 16.36 -51.02
N SER A 528 -32.75 15.42 -51.96
CA SER A 528 -32.41 14.02 -51.67
C SER A 528 -30.92 13.89 -51.33
N ALA A 529 -30.06 14.52 -52.13
CA ALA A 529 -28.62 14.54 -51.93
C ALA A 529 -28.22 15.26 -50.62
N LEU A 530 -28.90 16.37 -50.29
CA LEU A 530 -28.74 17.04 -48.99
C LEU A 530 -29.12 16.12 -47.83
N ASN A 531 -30.20 15.34 -47.97
CA ASN A 531 -30.59 14.37 -46.94
C ASN A 531 -29.52 13.29 -46.75
N ASP A 532 -28.95 12.78 -47.84
CA ASP A 532 -27.90 11.76 -47.79
C ASP A 532 -26.64 12.28 -47.09
N GLU A 533 -26.23 13.53 -47.35
CA GLU A 533 -25.10 14.16 -46.67
C GLU A 533 -25.37 14.41 -45.17
N LEU A 534 -26.56 14.87 -44.81
CA LEU A 534 -26.95 15.06 -43.40
C LEU A 534 -27.04 13.73 -42.65
N GLU A 535 -27.57 12.68 -43.28
CA GLU A 535 -27.66 11.35 -42.69
C GLU A 535 -26.28 10.74 -42.41
N LYS A 536 -25.26 11.03 -43.24
CA LYS A 536 -23.88 10.59 -42.99
C LYS A 536 -23.34 11.11 -41.65
N ILE A 537 -23.84 12.24 -41.17
CA ILE A 537 -23.45 12.89 -39.91
C ILE A 537 -24.36 12.42 -38.75
N GLU A 538 -25.66 12.28 -39.00
CA GLU A 538 -26.66 11.96 -37.96
C GLU A 538 -26.74 10.47 -37.60
N LYS A 539 -26.53 9.56 -38.56
CA LYS A 539 -26.59 8.10 -38.35
C LYS A 539 -25.57 7.59 -37.32
N PRO A 540 -24.28 7.98 -37.36
CA PRO A 540 -23.31 7.59 -36.33
C PRO A 540 -23.71 8.00 -34.91
N ALA A 541 -24.51 9.07 -34.78
CA ALA A 541 -24.99 9.56 -33.51
C ALA A 541 -26.28 8.91 -33.01
N GLY A 542 -26.98 8.15 -33.86
CA GLY A 542 -28.20 7.42 -33.49
C GLY A 542 -29.43 8.31 -33.33
N ILE A 543 -29.55 9.38 -34.12
CA ILE A 543 -30.67 10.32 -34.01
C ILE A 543 -31.98 9.70 -34.49
N ALA A 544 -32.96 9.61 -33.58
CA ALA A 544 -34.25 8.98 -33.84
C ALA A 544 -35.19 9.84 -34.71
N ASN A 545 -35.13 11.17 -34.58
CA ASN A 545 -35.96 12.09 -35.37
C ASN A 545 -35.09 13.20 -36.00
N PRO A 546 -34.51 12.93 -37.18
CA PRO A 546 -33.66 13.88 -37.90
C PRO A 546 -34.34 15.22 -38.22
N LYS A 547 -35.64 15.21 -38.54
CA LYS A 547 -36.35 16.43 -38.95
C LYS A 547 -36.47 17.44 -37.81
N ASP A 548 -36.84 16.98 -36.62
CA ASP A 548 -36.95 17.86 -35.45
C ASP A 548 -35.58 18.33 -34.99
N PHE A 549 -34.58 17.45 -35.05
CA PHE A 549 -33.20 17.76 -34.71
C PHE A 549 -32.59 18.86 -35.61
N ARG A 550 -32.74 18.73 -36.94
CA ARG A 550 -32.30 19.74 -37.92
C ARG A 550 -32.95 21.10 -37.65
N ASN A 551 -34.27 21.11 -37.42
CA ASN A 551 -35.01 22.34 -37.11
C ASN A 551 -34.56 22.98 -35.80
N GLU A 552 -34.32 22.19 -34.75
CA GLU A 552 -33.84 22.70 -33.45
C GLU A 552 -32.48 23.40 -33.60
N ILE A 553 -31.55 22.77 -34.31
CA ILE A 553 -30.20 23.29 -34.53
C ILE A 553 -30.21 24.58 -35.36
N VAL A 554 -30.89 24.57 -36.51
CA VAL A 554 -30.94 25.76 -37.38
C VAL A 554 -31.55 26.95 -36.63
N ASN A 555 -32.63 26.73 -35.87
CA ASN A 555 -33.23 27.76 -35.05
C ASN A 555 -32.31 28.28 -33.93
N PHE A 556 -31.50 27.40 -33.32
CA PHE A 556 -30.50 27.81 -32.34
C PHE A 556 -29.43 28.69 -32.98
N VAL A 557 -28.88 28.27 -34.13
CA VAL A 557 -27.82 28.99 -34.83
C VAL A 557 -28.29 30.32 -35.39
N LEU A 558 -29.51 30.39 -35.94
CA LEU A 558 -30.11 31.64 -36.39
C LEU A 558 -30.30 32.65 -35.25
N ARG A 559 -30.74 32.19 -34.07
CA ARG A 559 -30.84 33.03 -32.86
C ARG A 559 -29.46 33.49 -32.38
N ALA A 560 -28.46 32.59 -32.39
CA ALA A 560 -27.10 32.93 -32.00
C ALA A 560 -26.46 33.94 -32.97
N ARG A 561 -26.65 33.78 -34.30
CA ARG A 561 -26.21 34.73 -35.33
C ARG A 561 -26.82 36.12 -35.14
N ALA A 562 -28.12 36.19 -34.83
CA ALA A 562 -28.82 37.43 -34.59
C ALA A 562 -28.25 38.21 -33.39
N ASN A 563 -27.76 37.49 -32.36
CA ASN A 563 -27.17 38.09 -31.17
C ASN A 563 -25.65 38.38 -31.32
N ASN A 564 -24.96 37.77 -32.28
CA ASN A 564 -23.50 37.87 -32.48
C ASN A 564 -23.08 38.58 -33.78
N SER A 565 -23.79 39.63 -34.18
CA SER A 565 -23.43 40.45 -35.36
C SER A 565 -23.24 39.62 -36.65
N GLY A 566 -24.04 38.57 -36.83
CA GLY A 566 -24.02 37.72 -38.02
C GLY A 566 -22.97 36.61 -38.03
N ARG A 567 -22.14 36.45 -36.99
CA ARG A 567 -21.18 35.33 -36.90
C ARG A 567 -21.84 34.06 -36.37
N ASN A 568 -21.45 32.92 -36.95
CA ASN A 568 -21.80 31.61 -36.42
C ASN A 568 -21.24 31.43 -35.00
N PRO A 569 -21.98 30.76 -34.11
CA PRO A 569 -21.44 30.38 -32.82
C PRO A 569 -20.37 29.30 -32.98
N ASN A 570 -19.44 29.21 -32.04
CA ASN A 570 -18.47 28.12 -31.99
C ASN A 570 -19.19 26.77 -31.94
N TRP A 571 -18.70 25.78 -32.66
CA TRP A 571 -19.32 24.44 -32.74
C TRP A 571 -19.45 23.75 -31.37
N THR A 572 -18.64 24.15 -30.38
CA THR A 572 -18.69 23.68 -28.99
C THR A 572 -19.82 24.29 -28.14
N SER A 573 -20.49 25.33 -28.65
CA SER A 573 -21.53 26.06 -27.90
C SER A 573 -22.84 25.31 -27.72
N TYR A 574 -23.09 24.28 -28.53
CA TYR A 574 -24.30 23.48 -28.48
C TYR A 574 -23.99 22.00 -28.30
N GLU A 575 -24.27 21.50 -27.10
CA GLU A 575 -23.87 20.17 -26.64
C GLU A 575 -24.41 19.03 -27.53
N LYS A 576 -25.68 19.11 -27.96
CA LYS A 576 -26.27 18.05 -28.80
C LYS A 576 -25.60 17.94 -30.17
N LEU A 577 -25.29 19.05 -30.84
CA LEU A 577 -24.62 19.00 -32.15
C LEU A 577 -23.13 18.67 -31.99
N ARG A 578 -22.50 19.13 -30.91
CA ARG A 578 -21.15 18.75 -30.55
C ARG A 578 -21.01 17.22 -30.45
N GLU A 579 -21.86 16.54 -29.69
CA GLU A 579 -21.82 15.07 -29.57
C GLU A 579 -21.97 14.37 -30.94
N VAL A 580 -22.80 14.91 -31.83
CA VAL A 580 -23.02 14.35 -33.17
C VAL A 580 -21.79 14.50 -34.05
N ILE A 581 -21.21 15.70 -34.08
CA ILE A 581 -19.99 16.01 -34.84
C ILE A 581 -18.83 15.16 -34.31
N GLU A 582 -18.68 15.07 -32.99
CA GLU A 582 -17.68 14.21 -32.35
C GLU A 582 -17.85 12.76 -32.80
N LYS A 583 -19.05 12.17 -32.67
CA LYS A 583 -19.34 10.80 -33.13
C LYS A 583 -19.09 10.61 -34.63
N LYS A 584 -19.40 11.60 -35.47
CA LYS A 584 -19.09 11.54 -36.91
C LYS A 584 -17.59 11.49 -37.15
N MET A 585 -16.82 12.41 -36.56
CA MET A 585 -15.36 12.43 -36.68
C MET A 585 -14.75 11.12 -36.18
N PHE A 586 -15.31 10.54 -35.12
CA PHE A 586 -14.84 9.26 -34.58
C PHE A 586 -15.19 8.03 -35.43
N SER A 587 -16.20 8.13 -36.30
CA SER A 587 -16.62 7.02 -37.17
C SER A 587 -15.66 6.79 -38.36
N ASN A 588 -14.98 7.84 -38.83
CA ASN A 588 -14.04 7.78 -39.96
C ASN A 588 -12.58 7.79 -39.46
N THR A 589 -12.05 6.63 -39.12
CA THR A 589 -10.62 6.49 -38.75
C THR A 589 -9.65 6.81 -39.89
N GLU A 590 -10.11 6.79 -41.15
CA GLU A 590 -9.27 7.15 -42.30
C GLU A 590 -8.87 8.62 -42.29
N ASP A 591 -9.70 9.50 -41.73
CA ASP A 591 -9.41 10.93 -41.60
C ASP A 591 -8.36 11.21 -40.50
N LEU A 592 -8.20 10.29 -39.54
CA LEU A 592 -7.19 10.34 -38.47
C LEU A 592 -5.81 9.81 -38.93
N LEU A 593 -5.77 8.94 -39.94
CA LEU A 593 -4.55 8.25 -40.39
C LEU A 593 -3.43 9.21 -40.86
N PRO A 594 -3.68 10.27 -41.66
CA PRO A 594 -2.61 11.14 -42.14
C PRO A 594 -1.86 11.89 -41.02
N VAL A 595 -2.56 12.14 -39.91
CA VAL A 595 -2.05 12.93 -38.78
C VAL A 595 -1.43 12.04 -37.72
N ILE A 596 -1.96 10.83 -37.53
CA ILE A 596 -1.41 9.86 -36.57
C ILE A 596 -0.26 9.06 -37.19
N SER A 597 -0.24 8.89 -38.52
CA SER A 597 0.83 8.18 -39.23
C SER A 597 2.03 9.08 -39.47
N PHE A 598 3.21 8.61 -39.06
CA PHE A 598 4.48 9.30 -39.23
C PHE A 598 4.97 9.17 -40.69
N ASN A 599 4.31 9.86 -41.63
CA ASN A 599 4.67 9.85 -43.04
C ASN A 599 5.63 11.00 -43.39
N ALA A 600 6.83 10.65 -43.86
CA ALA A 600 7.84 11.64 -44.28
C ALA A 600 7.41 12.53 -45.46
N LYS A 601 6.36 12.13 -46.20
CA LYS A 601 5.76 12.85 -47.35
C LYS A 601 4.50 13.65 -47.01
N ALA A 602 4.24 13.96 -45.74
CA ALA A 602 3.11 14.77 -45.32
C ALA A 602 3.26 16.25 -45.76
N SER A 603 2.13 16.92 -46.02
CA SER A 603 2.10 18.36 -46.36
C SER A 603 2.62 19.21 -45.20
N ALA A 604 2.98 20.48 -45.45
CA ALA A 604 3.47 21.38 -44.40
C ALA A 604 2.39 21.60 -43.32
N GLU A 605 1.13 21.68 -43.73
CA GLU A 605 -0.02 21.84 -42.85
C GLU A 605 -0.24 20.60 -41.96
N ASP A 606 -0.12 19.39 -42.53
CA ASP A 606 -0.22 18.13 -41.79
C ASP A 606 0.91 17.97 -40.76
N LYS A 607 2.11 18.49 -41.05
CA LYS A 607 3.23 18.48 -40.09
C LYS A 607 2.97 19.39 -38.89
N THR A 608 2.45 20.59 -39.12
CA THR A 608 2.07 21.50 -38.02
C THR A 608 0.96 20.89 -37.17
N LYS A 609 -0.04 20.27 -37.80
CA LYS A 609 -1.13 19.57 -37.13
C LYS A 609 -0.61 18.39 -36.29
N HIS A 610 0.27 17.57 -36.86
CA HIS A 610 0.92 16.48 -36.16
C HIS A 610 1.69 16.96 -34.92
N GLN A 611 2.49 18.02 -35.05
CA GLN A 611 3.22 18.58 -33.92
C GLN A 611 2.27 19.04 -32.81
N SER A 612 1.19 19.74 -33.16
CA SER A 612 0.19 20.19 -32.17
C SER A 612 -0.52 19.02 -31.45
N PHE A 613 -0.69 17.89 -32.12
CA PHE A 613 -1.22 16.66 -31.52
C PHE A 613 -0.20 16.04 -30.56
N VAL A 614 1.07 15.95 -30.97
CA VAL A 614 2.15 15.44 -30.13
C VAL A 614 2.32 16.29 -28.89
N ASP A 615 2.36 17.62 -29.02
CA ASP A 615 2.52 18.55 -27.90
C ASP A 615 1.42 18.36 -26.84
N ARG A 616 0.16 18.19 -27.24
CA ARG A 616 -0.96 17.90 -26.31
C ARG A 616 -0.84 16.56 -25.62
N MET A 617 -0.39 15.53 -26.34
CA MET A 617 -0.12 14.24 -25.72
C MET A 617 1.05 14.37 -24.74
N VAL A 618 2.06 15.19 -25.04
CA VAL A 618 3.16 15.47 -24.10
C VAL A 618 2.65 16.20 -22.85
N GLU A 619 1.74 17.17 -23.00
CA GLU A 619 1.07 17.83 -21.86
C GLU A 619 0.30 16.84 -20.97
N LYS A 620 -0.22 15.77 -21.55
CA LYS A 620 -0.89 14.67 -20.81
C LYS A 620 0.08 13.70 -20.13
N GLY A 621 1.39 13.89 -20.25
CA GLY A 621 2.42 13.10 -19.56
C GLY A 621 3.10 12.01 -20.40
N TYR A 622 2.91 12.01 -21.72
CA TYR A 622 3.60 11.09 -22.64
C TYR A 622 4.93 11.72 -23.14
N THR A 623 5.90 10.91 -23.55
CA THR A 623 7.05 11.40 -24.36
C THR A 623 6.72 11.35 -25.85
N GLU A 624 7.39 12.16 -26.68
CA GLU A 624 7.18 12.14 -28.14
C GLU A 624 7.35 10.72 -28.73
N LYS A 625 8.34 9.98 -28.23
CA LYS A 625 8.62 8.60 -28.64
C LYS A 625 7.49 7.65 -28.21
N GLN A 626 6.96 7.82 -27.01
CA GLN A 626 5.81 7.06 -26.54
C GLN A 626 4.56 7.34 -27.37
N VAL A 627 4.30 8.59 -27.74
CA VAL A 627 3.17 8.95 -28.62
C VAL A 627 3.27 8.18 -29.94
N ARG A 628 4.45 8.15 -30.54
CA ARG A 628 4.71 7.40 -31.78
C ARG A 628 4.43 5.91 -31.64
N LEU A 629 4.99 5.30 -30.59
CA LEU A 629 4.78 3.88 -30.29
C LEU A 629 3.30 3.55 -30.06
N LEU A 630 2.59 4.38 -29.29
CA LEU A 630 1.20 4.17 -28.94
C LEU A 630 0.28 4.26 -30.16
N CYS A 631 0.54 5.24 -31.03
CA CYS A 631 -0.19 5.39 -32.29
C CYS A 631 -0.02 4.16 -33.20
N GLU A 632 1.22 3.70 -33.40
CA GLU A 632 1.50 2.49 -34.20
C GLU A 632 0.86 1.23 -33.58
N TRP A 633 0.94 1.09 -32.26
CA TRP A 633 0.34 -0.04 -31.55
C TRP A 633 -1.19 -0.02 -31.67
N TYR A 634 -1.84 1.13 -31.44
CA TYR A 634 -3.29 1.28 -31.55
C TYR A 634 -3.79 0.92 -32.96
N LEU A 635 -3.12 1.40 -34.00
CA LEU A 635 -3.45 1.08 -35.39
C LEU A 635 -3.32 -0.42 -35.68
N ARG A 636 -2.35 -1.11 -35.07
CA ARG A 636 -2.20 -2.56 -35.21
C ARG A 636 -3.35 -3.32 -34.53
N VAL A 637 -3.67 -2.97 -33.29
CA VAL A 637 -4.73 -3.64 -32.52
C VAL A 637 -6.08 -3.51 -33.21
N ARG A 638 -6.39 -2.33 -33.76
CA ARG A 638 -7.65 -2.10 -34.49
C ARG A 638 -7.74 -2.83 -35.82
N LYS A 639 -6.61 -3.11 -36.49
CA LYS A 639 -6.59 -3.92 -37.73
C LYS A 639 -6.76 -5.42 -37.45
N SER A 640 -6.39 -5.87 -36.26
CA SER A 640 -6.55 -7.26 -35.83
C SER A 640 -7.86 -7.55 -35.10
N SER A 641 -8.61 -6.52 -34.73
CA SER A 641 -9.95 -6.62 -34.11
C SER A 641 -11.00 -6.51 -35.21
#